data_AF-A0A961IM26-F1
#
_entry.id   AF-A0A961IM26-F1
#
_cell.length_a   1.000
_cell.length_b   1.000
_cell.length_c   1.000
_cell.angle_alpha   90.00
_cell.angle_beta   90.00
_cell.angle_gamma   90.00
#
_symmetry.space_group_name_H-M   'P 1'
#
loop_
_entity.id
_entity.type
_entity.pdbx_description
1 polymer ?
#
loop_
_entity_poly.entity_id
_entity_poly.type
_entity_poly.pdbx_seq_one_letter_code
_entity_poly.pdbx_strand_id
1 'polypeptide(L)'
;MKKRPALAFGLATYGLLLLLSHGWQVYAPPSNPLDRLTAHAAATGAPHSDFVLVSARASNGRPVAAAPGVRIAYEEWPGTSEVPIVALHGSPGRSRTFGYFASALTGFGQRLVAPDMPGYGASTHAIPNYGFVAQAHYLRDLLDGLRIERAVFVCYSLSSGWLLELSRIAPERIAGAVFVSGIGVQEGEGSGSYAFEHFKYAIGYVLAVWLPELLPHFGMLGSHSYRNTFIRSFYDADQRPLRAALTNFPAPLLILHGADDALVPAWVAEEHARIVSGSELVIFDDDHYMIFKPDRARDLARLTTDFLNRRVRSNEVARLPVRESLSHLNRNVLPVELDLDPALGLLGRLGVIVLSTFVSEDLTCISAGFLIREHRLDLFTGVFACFVGIFLGDLGLYLLGVALRRGLLVLPRLGGLFEGQRMQSLARRFDREGWKLIVASRFLPGTRLPVYVGAGILGGQASRLALFALLAGLIWTPLLVLLAAFLGPLVLAPFEFLLGQGWLAVALAILLLFYVFRTMALLLTGRGRLIVLGRLARWRHAEFWPPWIFYAPLAPLVVWLTVRYRGFGTLSAANPGIRDGGFINESKADILDCLPSAWVCKYVTVEPEANLKERRRKARARMAGAGLDFPVILKPDAAQRGVGLKLAREPAQLDRYVAEHPLRFLIQAYHAGPREAGLFYVRHPDQSHGRLFSITDKQFPVLTGDGQSTVAELILGHKRYRMQYSTFAKRHVERLDRILARGEILPLTLAGNHYQGTMFLDGKALWSEALERQVDRIAQAFPGFYFGRFDVRFEDAAELRQGRGFQIVELNGATSESTNVYDPRMRVAEVYRILYRQWILLFQIGDANRKRGAKVTSVFSLVGDIGRYLLGRTRSIISD
;
A
#
# COMPACT_ATOMS: atom_id res chain seq x y z
N MET A 1 -23.60 -22.70 -17.09
CA MET A 1 -23.60 -22.13 -15.71
C MET A 1 -22.80 -23.05 -14.77
N LYS A 2 -21.55 -22.72 -14.42
CA LYS A 2 -20.76 -23.47 -13.41
C LYS A 2 -20.10 -22.46 -12.48
N LYS A 3 -20.75 -22.19 -11.34
CA LYS A 3 -20.42 -21.07 -10.41
C LYS A 3 -19.39 -21.50 -9.35
N ARG A 4 -18.20 -20.90 -9.45
CA ARG A 4 -17.26 -20.38 -8.43
C ARG A 4 -17.37 -20.91 -6.97
N PRO A 5 -16.84 -22.10 -6.63
CA PRO A 5 -16.68 -22.54 -5.24
C PRO A 5 -15.71 -21.66 -4.44
N ALA A 6 -14.72 -21.04 -5.10
CA ALA A 6 -13.76 -20.14 -4.45
C ALA A 6 -14.39 -18.82 -3.95
N LEU A 7 -15.42 -18.32 -4.63
CA LEU A 7 -16.14 -17.13 -4.18
C LEU A 7 -17.03 -17.48 -2.97
N ALA A 8 -17.68 -18.64 -3.00
CA ALA A 8 -18.48 -19.12 -1.88
C ALA A 8 -17.61 -19.38 -0.63
N PHE A 9 -16.43 -19.99 -0.79
CA PHE A 9 -15.48 -20.19 0.30
C PHE A 9 -14.93 -18.86 0.82
N GLY A 10 -14.52 -17.94 -0.05
CA GLY A 10 -14.06 -16.60 0.35
C GLY A 10 -15.12 -15.81 1.10
N LEU A 11 -16.38 -15.86 0.66
CA LEU A 11 -17.50 -15.22 1.35
C LEU A 11 -17.82 -15.90 2.69
N ALA A 12 -17.70 -17.23 2.79
CA ALA A 12 -17.90 -17.96 4.04
C ALA A 12 -16.79 -17.66 5.07
N THR A 13 -15.52 -17.61 4.65
CA THR A 13 -14.39 -17.22 5.52
C THR A 13 -14.53 -15.77 5.97
N TYR A 14 -14.93 -14.87 5.06
CA TYR A 14 -15.18 -13.48 5.39
C TYR A 14 -16.33 -13.32 6.38
N GLY A 15 -17.44 -14.03 6.17
CA GLY A 15 -18.58 -14.06 7.09
C GLY A 15 -18.19 -14.59 8.48
N LEU A 16 -17.35 -15.63 8.55
CA LEU A 16 -16.84 -16.15 9.81
C LEU A 16 -15.96 -15.12 10.55
N LEU A 17 -15.07 -14.42 9.84
CA LEU A 17 -14.23 -13.36 10.42
C LEU A 17 -15.07 -12.18 10.93
N LEU A 18 -16.13 -11.80 10.20
CA LEU A 18 -17.07 -10.78 10.65
C LEU A 18 -17.82 -11.21 11.90
N LEU A 19 -18.31 -12.45 11.97
CA LEU A 19 -18.99 -13.00 13.14
C LEU A 19 -18.06 -13.04 14.36
N LEU A 20 -16.82 -13.49 14.20
CA LEU A 20 -15.81 -13.49 15.26
C LEU A 20 -15.47 -12.06 15.73
N SER A 21 -15.35 -11.11 14.80
CA SER A 21 -15.11 -9.70 15.11
C SER A 21 -16.29 -9.06 15.86
N HIS A 22 -17.54 -9.40 15.50
CA HIS A 22 -18.73 -8.92 16.21
C HIS A 22 -18.85 -9.56 17.59
N GLY A 23 -18.61 -10.87 17.70
CA GLY A 23 -18.56 -11.57 18.99
C GLY A 23 -17.51 -10.96 19.91
N TRP A 24 -16.30 -10.68 19.41
CA TRP A 24 -15.25 -10.02 20.19
C TRP A 24 -15.68 -8.64 20.71
N GLN A 25 -16.40 -7.84 19.91
CA GLN A 25 -16.90 -6.53 20.36
C GLN A 25 -17.94 -6.61 21.49
N VAL A 26 -18.68 -7.71 21.57
CA VAL A 26 -19.67 -7.94 22.64
C VAL A 26 -18.98 -8.34 23.96
N TYR A 27 -17.83 -9.02 23.90
CA TYR A 27 -17.17 -9.60 25.08
C TYR A 27 -15.87 -8.89 25.50
N ALA A 28 -15.25 -8.08 24.65
CA ALA A 28 -14.03 -7.37 25.00
C ALA A 28 -14.31 -6.16 25.91
N PRO A 29 -13.55 -5.96 27.00
CA PRO A 29 -13.70 -4.78 27.84
C PRO A 29 -13.40 -3.51 27.03
N PRO A 30 -14.12 -2.40 27.29
CA PRO A 30 -13.86 -1.14 26.60
C PRO A 30 -12.44 -0.68 26.89
N SER A 31 -11.62 -0.59 25.83
CA SER A 31 -10.25 -0.10 25.90
C SER A 31 -10.18 1.30 25.30
N ASN A 32 -10.80 2.30 25.94
CA ASN A 32 -10.71 3.69 25.50
C ASN A 32 -9.35 4.30 25.95
N PRO A 33 -8.63 5.05 25.11
CA PRO A 33 -7.50 5.87 25.54
C PRO A 33 -7.82 6.80 26.73
N LEU A 34 -9.05 7.33 26.82
CA LEU A 34 -9.53 8.10 27.97
C LEU A 34 -9.66 7.25 29.24
N ASP A 35 -9.92 5.94 29.13
CA ASP A 35 -9.91 5.03 30.28
C ASP A 35 -8.47 4.87 30.83
N ARG A 36 -7.44 4.98 29.98
CA ARG A 36 -6.03 4.94 30.42
C ARG A 36 -5.60 6.23 31.12
N LEU A 37 -6.13 7.39 30.71
CA LEU A 37 -5.88 8.67 31.37
C LEU A 37 -6.67 8.82 32.69
N THR A 38 -7.83 8.18 32.81
CA THR A 38 -8.70 8.26 34.00
C THR A 38 -8.47 7.14 35.03
N ALA A 39 -7.79 6.03 34.66
CA ALA A 39 -7.49 4.92 35.56
C ALA A 39 -6.66 5.32 36.80
N HIS A 40 -5.99 6.47 36.78
CA HIS A 40 -5.22 7.00 37.92
C HIS A 40 -6.05 7.93 38.85
N ALA A 41 -7.22 8.41 38.41
CA ALA A 41 -8.07 9.34 39.18
C ALA A 41 -8.99 8.65 40.20
N ALA A 42 -9.17 7.32 40.10
CA ALA A 42 -10.05 6.55 40.99
C ALA A 42 -9.49 6.35 42.43
N ALA A 43 -8.29 6.86 42.74
CA ALA A 43 -7.64 6.65 44.04
C ALA A 43 -7.98 7.71 45.10
N THR A 44 -8.68 8.80 44.76
CA THR A 44 -8.90 9.94 45.67
C THR A 44 -10.38 10.29 45.82
N GLY A 45 -11.04 9.66 46.80
CA GLY A 45 -12.43 9.94 47.21
C GLY A 45 -13.46 9.28 46.28
N ALA A 46 -14.09 8.18 46.74
CA ALA A 46 -15.03 7.42 45.93
C ALA A 46 -16.35 8.20 45.72
N PRO A 47 -16.74 8.53 44.47
CA PRO A 47 -18.06 9.13 44.20
C PRO A 47 -19.18 8.11 44.42
N HIS A 48 -20.38 8.59 44.73
CA HIS A 48 -21.59 7.77 44.68
C HIS A 48 -22.12 7.72 43.24
N SER A 49 -22.36 6.52 42.70
CA SER A 49 -22.94 6.31 41.37
C SER A 49 -24.38 5.81 41.48
N ASP A 50 -25.31 6.44 40.76
CA ASP A 50 -26.72 6.04 40.71
C ASP A 50 -27.35 6.35 39.34
N PHE A 51 -28.63 5.98 39.14
CA PHE A 51 -29.36 6.18 37.89
C PHE A 51 -30.72 6.85 38.12
N VAL A 52 -31.06 7.80 37.24
CA VAL A 52 -32.42 8.36 37.13
C VAL A 52 -33.08 7.83 35.86
N LEU A 53 -34.32 7.34 35.98
CA LEU A 53 -35.13 6.94 34.84
C LEU A 53 -36.00 8.12 34.39
N VAL A 54 -35.87 8.51 33.13
CA VAL A 54 -36.61 9.65 32.56
C VAL A 54 -37.46 9.22 31.37
N SER A 55 -38.71 9.70 31.33
CA SER A 55 -39.65 9.45 30.24
C SER A 55 -39.40 10.45 29.11
N ALA A 56 -38.94 9.99 27.95
CA ALA A 56 -38.73 10.86 26.79
C ALA A 56 -40.06 11.48 26.32
N ARG A 57 -40.27 12.78 26.55
CA ARG A 57 -41.34 13.54 25.87
C ARG A 57 -40.82 14.00 24.51
N ALA A 58 -41.39 13.48 23.43
CA ALA A 58 -41.01 13.89 22.07
C ALA A 58 -41.28 15.39 21.85
N SER A 59 -40.31 16.12 21.30
CA SER A 59 -40.31 17.58 21.17
C SER A 59 -41.33 18.18 20.18
N ASN A 60 -42.21 17.38 19.56
CA ASN A 60 -42.98 17.82 18.38
C ASN A 60 -44.50 17.49 18.41
N GLY A 61 -45.11 17.25 19.57
CA GLY A 61 -46.59 17.17 19.69
C GLY A 61 -47.29 16.03 18.93
N ARG A 62 -46.55 15.08 18.34
CA ARG A 62 -47.10 13.83 17.77
C ARG A 62 -46.70 12.65 18.64
N PRO A 63 -47.62 11.71 18.95
CA PRO A 63 -47.29 10.53 19.75
C PRO A 63 -46.41 9.59 18.93
N VAL A 64 -45.14 9.47 19.32
CA VAL A 64 -44.29 8.36 18.90
C VAL A 64 -44.59 7.20 19.84
N ALA A 65 -44.75 5.99 19.30
CA ALA A 65 -44.92 4.75 20.06
C ALA A 65 -43.96 4.72 21.26
N ALA A 66 -44.47 4.39 22.45
CA ALA A 66 -43.78 4.50 23.73
C ALA A 66 -42.30 4.11 23.63
N ALA A 67 -41.42 5.12 23.67
CA ALA A 67 -39.98 4.86 23.79
C ALA A 67 -39.73 4.22 25.17
N PRO A 68 -38.88 3.19 25.28
CA PRO A 68 -38.43 2.71 26.58
C PRO A 68 -37.79 3.89 27.34
N GLY A 69 -38.04 3.99 28.64
CA GLY A 69 -37.50 5.07 29.48
C GLY A 69 -35.99 5.22 29.28
N VAL A 70 -35.54 6.45 29.03
CA VAL A 70 -34.12 6.78 28.89
C VAL A 70 -33.53 6.77 30.30
N ARG A 71 -32.54 5.91 30.54
CA ARG A 71 -31.78 5.93 31.80
C ARG A 71 -30.61 6.90 31.68
N ILE A 72 -30.48 7.78 32.66
CA ILE A 72 -29.37 8.72 32.82
C ILE A 72 -28.59 8.31 34.06
N ALA A 73 -27.35 7.87 33.86
CA ALA A 73 -26.39 7.63 34.93
C ALA A 73 -25.79 8.97 35.39
N TYR A 74 -25.46 9.07 36.68
CA TYR A 74 -24.73 10.22 37.20
C TYR A 74 -23.79 9.80 38.32
N GLU A 75 -22.79 10.64 38.55
CA GLU A 75 -21.92 10.57 39.70
C GLU A 75 -22.11 11.80 40.57
N GLU A 76 -22.13 11.58 41.89
CA GLU A 76 -22.28 12.63 42.87
C GLU A 76 -21.08 12.67 43.82
N TRP A 77 -20.60 13.89 44.02
CA TRP A 77 -19.59 14.24 44.98
C TRP A 77 -20.22 15.11 46.07
N PRO A 78 -20.12 14.70 47.35
CA PRO A 78 -20.79 15.40 48.45
C PRO A 78 -20.16 16.77 48.73
N GLY A 79 -20.98 17.71 49.20
CA GLY A 79 -20.57 19.04 49.61
C GLY A 79 -21.67 19.74 50.43
N THR A 80 -21.35 20.89 51.02
CA THR A 80 -22.24 21.64 51.94
C THR A 80 -22.95 22.82 51.28
N SER A 81 -22.69 23.08 49.99
CA SER A 81 -23.33 24.15 49.24
C SER A 81 -24.83 23.93 49.01
N GLU A 82 -25.66 24.94 49.31
CA GLU A 82 -27.12 24.89 49.08
C GLU A 82 -27.49 24.76 47.59
N VAL A 83 -26.84 25.52 46.71
CA VAL A 83 -27.01 25.41 45.25
C VAL A 83 -25.99 24.41 44.70
N PRO A 84 -26.41 23.26 44.13
CA PRO A 84 -25.49 22.27 43.60
C PRO A 84 -24.85 22.73 42.29
N ILE A 85 -23.66 22.19 42.01
CA ILE A 85 -22.99 22.29 40.71
C ILE A 85 -23.37 21.08 39.87
N VAL A 86 -23.84 21.30 38.64
CA VAL A 86 -24.05 20.26 37.64
C VAL A 86 -22.95 20.34 36.58
N ALA A 87 -22.07 19.33 36.51
CA ALA A 87 -20.94 19.30 35.59
C ALA A 87 -21.24 18.47 34.34
N LEU A 88 -21.27 19.12 33.18
CA LEU A 88 -21.66 18.52 31.90
C LEU A 88 -20.44 18.28 31.01
N HIS A 89 -20.24 17.02 30.61
CA HIS A 89 -19.07 16.58 29.85
C HIS A 89 -19.13 17.00 28.36
N GLY A 90 -17.98 16.98 27.69
CA GLY A 90 -17.86 17.19 26.23
C GLY A 90 -18.10 15.91 25.41
N SER A 91 -17.77 15.93 24.12
CA SER A 91 -17.86 14.76 23.23
C SER A 91 -16.49 14.33 22.70
N PRO A 92 -16.08 13.06 22.81
CA PRO A 92 -16.70 11.99 23.59
C PRO A 92 -16.32 12.08 25.08
N GLY A 93 -17.30 12.20 25.98
CA GLY A 93 -17.08 12.38 27.42
C GLY A 93 -17.97 11.50 28.30
N ARG A 94 -17.77 11.60 29.62
CA ARG A 94 -18.56 10.95 30.69
C ARG A 94 -18.34 11.66 32.04
N SER A 95 -19.17 11.43 33.04
CA SER A 95 -19.11 11.98 34.41
C SER A 95 -17.72 11.90 35.04
N ARG A 96 -17.08 10.72 34.99
CA ARG A 96 -15.75 10.46 35.57
C ARG A 96 -14.63 11.34 35.03
N THR A 97 -14.79 11.95 33.86
CA THR A 97 -13.74 12.83 33.31
C THR A 97 -13.53 14.07 34.18
N PHE A 98 -14.49 14.43 35.04
CA PHE A 98 -14.35 15.52 35.98
C PHE A 98 -13.57 15.15 37.26
N GLY A 99 -13.09 13.92 37.45
CA GLY A 99 -12.53 13.45 38.72
C GLY A 99 -11.60 14.45 39.43
N TYR A 100 -10.53 14.93 38.77
CA TYR A 100 -9.60 15.90 39.37
C TYR A 100 -10.27 17.24 39.73
N PHE A 101 -11.13 17.74 38.85
CA PHE A 101 -11.85 19.00 39.03
C PHE A 101 -12.92 18.90 40.12
N ALA A 102 -13.67 17.80 40.15
CA ALA A 102 -14.70 17.50 41.14
C ALA A 102 -14.07 17.32 42.53
N SER A 103 -12.98 16.55 42.65
CA SER A 103 -12.24 16.42 43.91
C SER A 103 -11.75 17.78 44.41
N ALA A 104 -11.22 18.63 43.53
CA ALA A 104 -10.79 19.98 43.93
C ALA A 104 -11.97 20.85 44.40
N LEU A 105 -13.11 20.82 43.72
CA LEU A 105 -14.33 21.57 44.12
C LEU A 105 -14.91 21.10 45.46
N THR A 106 -14.92 19.79 45.72
CA THR A 106 -15.34 19.27 47.03
C THR A 106 -14.43 19.73 48.16
N GLY A 107 -13.13 19.90 47.89
CA GLY A 107 -12.18 20.50 48.84
C GLY A 107 -12.57 21.93 49.25
N PHE A 108 -13.33 22.63 48.42
CA PHE A 108 -13.90 23.95 48.71
C PHE A 108 -15.36 23.90 49.21
N GLY A 109 -15.87 22.72 49.58
CA GLY A 109 -17.21 22.51 50.13
C GLY A 109 -18.35 22.54 49.11
N GLN A 110 -18.07 22.50 47.80
CA GLN A 110 -19.09 22.50 46.76
C GLN A 110 -19.65 21.09 46.53
N ARG A 111 -20.97 20.96 46.46
CA ARG A 111 -21.68 19.74 46.05
C ARG A 111 -21.70 19.68 44.52
N LEU A 112 -21.31 18.55 43.93
CA LEU A 112 -21.23 18.39 42.48
C LEU A 112 -21.95 17.12 42.01
N VAL A 113 -22.76 17.26 40.97
CA VAL A 113 -23.46 16.18 40.26
C VAL A 113 -23.00 16.19 38.81
N ALA A 114 -22.47 15.08 38.30
CA ALA A 114 -22.03 14.96 36.92
C ALA A 114 -22.81 13.85 36.21
N PRO A 115 -23.76 14.17 35.33
CA PRO A 115 -24.46 13.15 34.55
C PRO A 115 -23.63 12.68 33.35
N ASP A 116 -23.83 11.41 33.00
CA ASP A 116 -23.57 10.91 31.65
C ASP A 116 -24.78 11.27 30.78
N MET A 117 -24.65 12.22 29.87
CA MET A 117 -25.80 12.59 29.03
C MET A 117 -26.21 11.42 28.13
N PRO A 118 -27.50 11.29 27.76
CA PRO A 118 -27.96 10.25 26.84
C PRO A 118 -27.09 10.15 25.58
N GLY A 119 -26.70 8.91 25.23
CA GLY A 119 -25.69 8.63 24.21
C GLY A 119 -24.28 8.36 24.76
N TYR A 120 -23.99 8.73 26.01
CA TYR A 120 -22.65 8.71 26.59
C TYR A 120 -22.55 7.85 27.85
N GLY A 121 -21.31 7.54 28.25
CA GLY A 121 -20.99 6.85 29.51
C GLY A 121 -21.84 5.61 29.79
N ALA A 122 -22.38 5.52 31.00
CA ALA A 122 -23.26 4.44 31.44
C ALA A 122 -24.76 4.70 31.14
N SER A 123 -25.09 5.83 30.51
CA SER A 123 -26.45 6.18 30.12
C SER A 123 -26.91 5.43 28.87
N THR A 124 -28.20 5.56 28.55
CA THR A 124 -28.78 4.89 27.37
C THR A 124 -28.12 5.40 26.08
N HIS A 125 -27.50 4.51 25.31
CA HIS A 125 -26.74 4.87 24.09
C HIS A 125 -27.61 5.06 22.85
N ALA A 126 -28.71 4.30 22.73
CA ALA A 126 -29.58 4.33 21.56
C ALA A 126 -30.73 5.32 21.80
N ILE A 127 -30.58 6.54 21.29
CA ILE A 127 -31.59 7.60 21.37
C ILE A 127 -31.92 8.14 19.97
N PRO A 128 -33.13 8.66 19.75
CA PRO A 128 -33.57 9.08 18.41
C PRO A 128 -32.90 10.38 17.92
N ASN A 129 -32.39 11.21 18.82
CA ASN A 129 -31.79 12.51 18.49
C ASN A 129 -30.69 12.85 19.50
N TYR A 130 -29.49 13.15 19.01
CA TYR A 130 -28.30 13.50 19.81
C TYR A 130 -28.02 15.02 19.84
N GLY A 131 -28.82 15.83 19.14
CA GLY A 131 -28.65 17.27 19.01
C GLY A 131 -28.94 18.05 20.30
N PHE A 132 -28.54 19.32 20.31
CA PHE A 132 -28.54 20.14 21.54
C PHE A 132 -29.91 20.32 22.19
N VAL A 133 -30.96 20.53 21.40
CA VAL A 133 -32.33 20.69 21.90
C VAL A 133 -32.81 19.43 22.63
N ALA A 134 -32.54 18.25 22.07
CA ALA A 134 -32.90 16.99 22.71
C ALA A 134 -32.16 16.79 24.03
N GLN A 135 -30.85 17.08 24.05
CA GLN A 135 -30.02 17.01 25.26
C GLN A 135 -30.48 18.00 26.35
N ALA A 136 -30.92 19.21 25.98
CA ALA A 136 -31.47 20.17 26.92
C ALA A 136 -32.76 19.68 27.59
N HIS A 137 -33.64 19.01 26.85
CA HIS A 137 -34.84 18.38 27.43
C HIS A 137 -34.48 17.25 28.39
N TYR A 138 -33.55 16.37 28.03
CA TYR A 138 -33.07 15.33 28.94
C TYR A 138 -32.41 15.91 30.20
N LEU A 139 -31.67 17.01 30.06
CA LEU A 139 -31.08 17.70 31.19
C LEU A 139 -32.17 18.27 32.12
N ARG A 140 -33.19 18.95 31.59
CA ARG A 140 -34.32 19.44 32.40
C ARG A 140 -35.00 18.29 33.15
N ASP A 141 -35.31 17.20 32.45
CA ASP A 141 -36.02 16.08 33.04
C ASP A 141 -35.15 15.34 34.10
N LEU A 142 -33.81 15.34 33.93
CA LEU A 142 -32.86 14.88 34.96
C LEU A 142 -32.94 15.77 36.21
N LEU A 143 -32.95 17.10 36.06
CA LEU A 143 -33.07 18.02 37.20
C LEU A 143 -34.38 17.80 37.96
N ASP A 144 -35.48 17.56 37.24
CA ASP A 144 -36.78 17.21 37.85
C ASP A 144 -36.67 15.90 38.66
N GLY A 145 -36.04 14.87 38.09
CA GLY A 145 -35.86 13.57 38.75
C GLY A 145 -34.98 13.65 40.00
N LEU A 146 -33.95 14.51 39.98
CA LEU A 146 -33.08 14.77 41.13
C LEU A 146 -33.64 15.82 42.12
N ARG A 147 -34.83 16.38 41.82
CA ARG A 147 -35.45 17.48 42.58
C ARG A 147 -34.51 18.68 42.75
N ILE A 148 -33.74 18.98 41.71
CA ILE A 148 -32.89 20.16 41.64
C ILE A 148 -33.69 21.28 40.97
N GLU A 149 -34.16 22.22 41.78
CA GLU A 149 -34.91 23.38 41.29
C GLU A 149 -34.02 24.33 40.50
N ARG A 150 -32.81 24.61 41.01
CA ARG A 150 -31.86 25.54 40.41
C ARG A 150 -30.41 25.10 40.66
N ALA A 151 -29.54 25.22 39.65
CA ALA A 151 -28.15 24.78 39.73
C ALA A 151 -27.17 25.73 39.04
N VAL A 152 -25.90 25.63 39.42
CA VAL A 152 -24.76 26.20 38.68
C VAL A 152 -24.28 25.14 37.69
N PHE A 153 -24.05 25.51 36.44
CA PHE A 153 -23.60 24.56 35.41
C PHE A 153 -22.14 24.76 35.05
N VAL A 154 -21.32 23.71 35.15
CA VAL A 154 -19.97 23.69 34.58
C VAL A 154 -20.05 22.93 33.26
N CYS A 155 -19.83 23.62 32.14
CA CYS A 155 -19.93 23.05 30.80
C CYS A 155 -18.54 22.91 30.19
N TYR A 156 -18.13 21.69 29.91
CA TYR A 156 -16.93 21.42 29.13
C TYR A 156 -17.26 21.23 27.64
N SER A 157 -16.62 22.00 26.76
CA SER A 157 -16.70 21.81 25.30
C SER A 157 -18.15 21.84 24.79
N LEU A 158 -18.59 20.77 24.12
CA LEU A 158 -19.90 20.62 23.48
C LEU A 158 -21.10 20.91 24.40
N SER A 159 -20.98 20.63 25.70
CA SER A 159 -22.10 20.78 26.66
C SER A 159 -22.57 22.21 26.85
N SER A 160 -21.74 23.20 26.49
CA SER A 160 -22.14 24.61 26.50
C SER A 160 -23.35 24.83 25.59
N GLY A 161 -23.41 24.13 24.45
CA GLY A 161 -24.57 24.14 23.55
C GLY A 161 -25.84 23.54 24.18
N TRP A 162 -25.70 22.50 25.02
CA TRP A 162 -26.85 21.93 25.76
C TRP A 162 -27.40 22.91 26.77
N LEU A 163 -26.53 23.61 27.51
CA LEU A 163 -26.95 24.63 28.46
C LEU A 163 -27.57 25.85 27.78
N LEU A 164 -27.03 26.26 26.62
CA LEU A 164 -27.58 27.36 25.83
C LEU A 164 -28.98 27.04 25.30
N GLU A 165 -29.29 25.79 24.97
CA GLU A 165 -30.66 25.41 24.65
C GLU A 165 -31.53 25.27 25.92
N LEU A 166 -30.98 24.81 27.05
CA LEU A 166 -31.68 24.81 28.33
C LEU A 166 -32.09 26.23 28.76
N SER A 167 -31.22 27.22 28.57
CA SER A 167 -31.51 28.63 28.93
C SER A 167 -32.68 29.22 28.13
N ARG A 168 -32.98 28.66 26.95
CA ARG A 168 -34.14 29.07 26.15
C ARG A 168 -35.44 28.44 26.63
N ILE A 169 -35.38 27.20 27.14
CA ILE A 169 -36.59 26.43 27.50
C ILE A 169 -36.90 26.43 29.01
N ALA A 170 -35.91 26.68 29.86
CA ALA A 170 -36.03 26.65 31.33
C ALA A 170 -34.96 27.55 32.00
N PRO A 171 -34.90 28.87 31.69
CA PRO A 171 -33.89 29.79 32.23
C PRO A 171 -33.88 29.87 33.75
N GLU A 172 -35.03 29.69 34.40
CA GLU A 172 -35.19 29.73 35.86
C GLU A 172 -34.39 28.64 36.59
N ARG A 173 -34.01 27.58 35.88
CA ARG A 173 -33.21 26.46 36.42
C ARG A 173 -31.72 26.80 36.53
N ILE A 174 -31.28 27.93 35.97
CA ILE A 174 -29.86 28.33 35.89
C ILE A 174 -29.55 29.39 36.95
N ALA A 175 -28.70 29.05 37.92
CA ALA A 175 -28.16 29.99 38.90
C ALA A 175 -26.92 30.74 38.39
N GLY A 176 -26.13 30.08 37.54
CA GLY A 176 -24.90 30.60 36.93
C GLY A 176 -24.25 29.54 36.07
N ALA A 177 -23.26 29.92 35.27
CA ALA A 177 -22.55 29.01 34.39
C ALA A 177 -21.04 29.25 34.38
N VAL A 178 -20.28 28.17 34.17
CA VAL A 178 -18.86 28.18 33.89
C VAL A 178 -18.63 27.42 32.58
N PHE A 179 -18.13 28.11 31.56
CA PHE A 179 -17.73 27.49 30.31
C PHE A 179 -16.24 27.18 30.37
N VAL A 180 -15.89 25.92 30.15
CA VAL A 180 -14.52 25.45 30.05
C VAL A 180 -14.29 24.95 28.63
N SER A 181 -13.46 25.64 27.86
CA SER A 181 -13.28 25.35 26.43
C SER A 181 -14.61 25.28 25.66
N GLY A 182 -15.58 26.11 26.03
CA GLY A 182 -16.98 25.98 25.64
C GLY A 182 -17.27 26.42 24.20
N ILE A 183 -18.32 25.84 23.60
CA ILE A 183 -18.85 26.27 22.30
C ILE A 183 -19.95 27.34 22.44
N GLY A 184 -20.25 28.05 21.36
CA GLY A 184 -21.37 28.98 21.30
C GLY A 184 -21.37 29.96 20.12
N VAL A 185 -20.28 30.01 19.35
CA VAL A 185 -20.13 30.94 18.21
C VAL A 185 -19.63 30.13 17.03
N GLN A 186 -20.58 29.67 16.22
CA GLN A 186 -20.33 28.70 15.15
C GLN A 186 -19.24 29.15 14.18
N GLU A 187 -19.19 30.44 13.82
CA GLU A 187 -18.24 30.94 12.82
C GLU A 187 -16.76 30.71 13.18
N GLY A 188 -16.44 30.48 14.47
CA GLY A 188 -15.08 30.17 14.92
C GLY A 188 -14.83 28.72 15.25
N GLU A 189 -15.83 27.85 15.10
CA GLU A 189 -15.75 26.44 15.42
C GLU A 189 -15.67 25.61 14.13
N GLY A 190 -14.74 24.65 14.08
CA GLY A 190 -14.53 23.83 12.89
C GLY A 190 -14.22 24.67 11.65
N SER A 191 -15.07 24.59 10.62
CA SER A 191 -14.95 25.42 9.41
C SER A 191 -15.80 26.70 9.42
N GLY A 192 -16.57 26.97 10.48
CA GLY A 192 -17.56 28.06 10.50
C GLY A 192 -18.85 27.80 9.71
N SER A 193 -18.90 26.75 8.88
CA SER A 193 -20.01 26.51 7.93
C SER A 193 -20.84 25.30 8.33
N TYR A 194 -22.10 25.56 8.71
CA TYR A 194 -23.09 24.53 9.01
C TYR A 194 -23.18 23.45 7.91
N ALA A 195 -23.26 23.89 6.64
CA ALA A 195 -23.45 22.97 5.51
C ALA A 195 -22.22 22.08 5.29
N PHE A 196 -21.02 22.64 5.44
CA PHE A 196 -19.78 21.88 5.32
C PHE A 196 -19.64 20.88 6.46
N GLU A 197 -19.90 21.31 7.68
CA GLU A 197 -19.84 20.45 8.87
C GLU A 197 -20.84 19.29 8.76
N HIS A 198 -22.08 19.55 8.37
CA HIS A 198 -23.08 18.49 8.16
C HIS A 198 -22.69 17.52 7.05
N PHE A 199 -22.12 18.02 5.95
CA PHE A 199 -21.58 17.16 4.89
C PHE A 199 -20.41 16.32 5.38
N LYS A 200 -19.46 16.91 6.11
CA LYS A 200 -18.31 16.24 6.73
C LYS A 200 -18.76 15.13 7.66
N TYR A 201 -19.73 15.40 8.55
CA TYR A 201 -20.25 14.39 9.48
C TYR A 201 -21.16 13.36 8.80
N ALA A 202 -21.86 13.69 7.71
CA ALA A 202 -22.59 12.70 6.90
C ALA A 202 -21.64 11.67 6.27
N ILE A 203 -20.53 12.14 5.68
CA ILE A 203 -19.48 11.26 5.17
C ILE A 203 -18.83 10.49 6.32
N GLY A 204 -18.51 11.18 7.42
CA GLY A 204 -17.97 10.58 8.64
C GLY A 204 -18.86 9.47 9.18
N TYR A 205 -20.19 9.62 9.09
CA TYR A 205 -21.14 8.59 9.50
C TYR A 205 -20.99 7.32 8.64
N VAL A 206 -20.92 7.47 7.33
CA VAL A 206 -20.70 6.33 6.43
C VAL A 206 -19.35 5.66 6.70
N LEU A 207 -18.28 6.45 6.85
CA LEU A 207 -16.91 5.93 6.95
C LEU A 207 -16.55 5.38 8.33
N ALA A 208 -17.05 5.99 9.40
CA ALA A 208 -16.71 5.65 10.78
C ALA A 208 -17.80 4.81 11.46
N VAL A 209 -19.06 4.91 11.06
CA VAL A 209 -20.14 4.11 11.68
C VAL A 209 -20.46 2.90 10.81
N TRP A 210 -20.83 3.11 9.54
CA TRP A 210 -21.36 2.03 8.71
C TRP A 210 -20.29 1.12 8.09
N LEU A 211 -19.25 1.70 7.49
CA LEU A 211 -18.19 0.95 6.80
C LEU A 211 -17.44 -0.02 7.73
N PRO A 212 -17.12 0.34 9.00
CA PRO A 212 -16.46 -0.59 9.91
C PRO A 212 -17.31 -1.82 10.24
N GLU A 213 -18.64 -1.73 10.25
CA GLU A 213 -19.50 -2.92 10.44
C GLU A 213 -19.35 -3.94 9.31
N LEU A 214 -18.90 -3.49 8.14
CA LEU A 214 -18.60 -4.35 7.02
C LEU A 214 -17.19 -4.94 7.07
N LEU A 215 -16.34 -4.57 8.04
CA LEU A 215 -14.92 -4.95 8.10
C LEU A 215 -14.58 -5.65 9.44
N PRO A 216 -13.77 -6.73 9.43
CA PRO A 216 -13.34 -7.37 10.68
C PRO A 216 -12.29 -6.51 11.39
N HIS A 217 -12.71 -5.70 12.36
CA HIS A 217 -11.84 -4.76 13.09
C HIS A 217 -11.59 -5.13 14.56
N PHE A 218 -12.19 -6.21 15.09
CA PHE A 218 -11.92 -6.77 16.42
C PHE A 218 -11.94 -5.75 17.58
N GLY A 219 -12.84 -4.77 17.50
CA GLY A 219 -12.96 -3.70 18.52
C GLY A 219 -11.88 -2.62 18.47
N MET A 220 -10.89 -2.69 17.57
CA MET A 220 -9.83 -1.67 17.43
C MET A 220 -10.35 -0.25 17.15
N LEU A 221 -11.52 -0.16 16.52
CA LEU A 221 -12.18 1.10 16.18
C LEU A 221 -13.22 1.53 17.25
N GLY A 222 -13.25 0.90 18.42
CA GLY A 222 -14.29 1.10 19.43
C GLY A 222 -15.59 0.36 19.12
N SER A 223 -16.63 0.59 19.93
CA SER A 223 -17.97 0.01 19.71
C SER A 223 -18.78 0.83 18.70
N HIS A 224 -19.73 0.19 18.02
CA HIS A 224 -20.67 0.88 17.14
C HIS A 224 -21.37 2.04 17.86
N SER A 225 -21.90 1.80 19.07
CA SER A 225 -22.60 2.82 19.85
C SER A 225 -21.71 4.04 20.13
N TYR A 226 -20.45 3.84 20.50
CA TYR A 226 -19.50 4.93 20.75
C TYR A 226 -19.26 5.78 19.50
N ARG A 227 -18.99 5.14 18.35
CA ARG A 227 -18.78 5.82 17.08
C ARG A 227 -20.04 6.55 16.60
N ASN A 228 -21.18 5.89 16.75
CA ASN A 228 -22.49 6.43 16.40
C ASN A 228 -22.79 7.68 17.22
N THR A 229 -22.68 7.62 18.56
CA THR A 229 -22.87 8.78 19.43
C THR A 229 -21.93 9.91 19.03
N PHE A 230 -20.63 9.64 18.88
CA PHE A 230 -19.65 10.68 18.55
C PHE A 230 -20.04 11.44 17.27
N ILE A 231 -20.32 10.73 16.17
CA ILE A 231 -20.68 11.37 14.91
C ILE A 231 -22.07 12.05 14.98
N ARG A 232 -23.07 11.36 15.55
CA ARG A 232 -24.44 11.88 15.64
C ARG A 232 -24.53 13.13 16.50
N SER A 233 -23.68 13.28 17.52
CA SER A 233 -23.67 14.47 18.39
C SER A 233 -23.27 15.75 17.67
N PHE A 234 -22.53 15.65 16.55
CA PHE A 234 -22.24 16.80 15.69
C PHE A 234 -23.18 16.87 14.48
N TYR A 235 -23.61 15.72 13.94
CA TYR A 235 -24.51 15.68 12.79
C TYR A 235 -25.94 16.12 13.11
N ASP A 236 -26.45 15.77 14.29
CA ASP A 236 -27.80 16.17 14.74
C ASP A 236 -27.79 17.58 15.37
N ALA A 237 -26.62 18.12 15.67
CA ALA A 237 -26.45 19.40 16.31
C ALA A 237 -26.45 20.55 15.28
N ASP A 238 -27.15 21.63 15.59
CA ASP A 238 -27.12 22.86 14.84
C ASP A 238 -26.60 23.98 15.74
N GLN A 239 -25.41 24.50 15.44
CA GLN A 239 -24.77 25.54 16.24
C GLN A 239 -25.24 26.96 15.87
N ARG A 240 -25.93 27.14 14.73
CA ARG A 240 -26.36 28.48 14.25
C ARG A 240 -27.20 29.25 15.27
N PRO A 241 -28.13 28.60 16.01
CA PRO A 241 -28.95 29.30 17.00
C PRO A 241 -28.18 29.67 18.27
N LEU A 242 -27.03 29.05 18.53
CA LEU A 242 -26.33 29.19 19.82
C LEU A 242 -25.83 30.60 20.07
N ARG A 243 -25.37 31.33 19.05
CA ARG A 243 -24.89 32.70 19.23
C ARG A 243 -25.99 33.60 19.80
N ALA A 244 -27.21 33.49 19.25
CA ALA A 244 -28.36 34.25 19.74
C ALA A 244 -28.77 33.84 21.16
N ALA A 245 -28.68 32.54 21.48
CA ALA A 245 -28.92 32.04 22.83
C ALA A 245 -27.87 32.57 23.83
N LEU A 246 -26.61 32.62 23.41
CA LEU A 246 -25.49 33.11 24.18
C LEU A 246 -25.59 34.62 24.44
N THR A 247 -25.94 35.44 23.42
CA THR A 247 -26.18 36.88 23.60
C THR A 247 -27.27 37.18 24.65
N ASN A 248 -28.28 36.31 24.76
CA ASN A 248 -29.40 36.48 25.69
C ASN A 248 -29.27 35.59 26.93
N PHE A 249 -28.05 35.19 27.31
CA PHE A 249 -27.85 34.27 28.42
C PHE A 249 -28.32 34.88 29.76
N PRO A 250 -29.19 34.18 30.53
CA PRO A 250 -29.95 34.81 31.61
C PRO A 250 -29.22 34.90 32.97
N ALA A 251 -28.00 34.37 33.07
CA ALA A 251 -27.31 34.18 34.35
C ALA A 251 -25.83 34.61 34.28
N PRO A 252 -25.16 34.84 35.42
CA PRO A 252 -23.72 35.12 35.44
C PRO A 252 -22.93 33.99 34.75
N LEU A 253 -21.96 34.37 33.91
CA LEU A 253 -21.12 33.45 33.14
C LEU A 253 -19.63 33.69 33.43
N LEU A 254 -18.91 32.63 33.79
CA LEU A 254 -17.44 32.58 33.81
C LEU A 254 -16.94 31.77 32.62
N ILE A 255 -15.97 32.27 31.88
CA ILE A 255 -15.36 31.60 30.72
C ILE A 255 -13.90 31.33 31.05
N LEU A 256 -13.52 30.06 31.00
CA LEU A 256 -12.17 29.56 31.26
C LEU A 256 -11.70 28.86 29.98
N HIS A 257 -10.63 29.34 29.36
CA HIS A 257 -10.22 28.85 28.03
C HIS A 257 -8.70 28.70 27.88
N GLY A 258 -8.26 27.76 27.05
CA GLY A 258 -6.84 27.60 26.71
C GLY A 258 -6.44 28.43 25.49
N ALA A 259 -5.27 29.08 25.52
CA ALA A 259 -4.73 29.87 24.42
C ALA A 259 -4.43 29.00 23.18
N ASP A 260 -4.01 27.75 23.40
CA ASP A 260 -3.62 26.78 22.37
C ASP A 260 -4.74 25.77 22.07
N ASP A 261 -5.99 26.13 22.32
CA ASP A 261 -7.14 25.29 22.04
C ASP A 261 -7.38 25.14 20.52
N ALA A 262 -7.00 23.99 19.98
CA ALA A 262 -7.10 23.67 18.55
C ALA A 262 -8.53 23.32 18.08
N LEU A 263 -9.47 23.07 19.01
CA LEU A 263 -10.85 22.69 18.67
C LEU A 263 -11.80 23.88 18.75
N VAL A 264 -11.61 24.72 19.77
CA VAL A 264 -12.32 25.99 19.95
C VAL A 264 -11.26 27.08 20.09
N PRO A 265 -10.93 27.81 19.02
CA PRO A 265 -9.89 28.84 19.05
C PRO A 265 -10.13 29.89 20.15
N ALA A 266 -9.06 30.40 20.76
CA ALA A 266 -9.15 31.35 21.88
C ALA A 266 -10.02 32.59 21.58
N TRP A 267 -10.00 33.09 20.35
CA TRP A 267 -10.83 34.24 19.96
C TRP A 267 -12.33 33.96 20.07
N VAL A 268 -12.76 32.70 20.00
CA VAL A 268 -14.18 32.32 20.21
C VAL A 268 -14.58 32.59 21.65
N ALA A 269 -13.72 32.30 22.62
CA ALA A 269 -13.95 32.61 24.03
C ALA A 269 -13.94 34.12 24.30
N GLU A 270 -13.06 34.87 23.63
CA GLU A 270 -13.08 36.34 23.66
C GLU A 270 -14.40 36.89 23.10
N GLU A 271 -14.91 36.29 22.02
CA GLU A 271 -16.19 36.67 21.44
C GLU A 271 -17.36 36.31 22.36
N HIS A 272 -17.33 35.17 23.05
CA HIS A 272 -18.30 34.84 24.11
C HIS A 272 -18.32 35.94 25.17
N ALA A 273 -17.14 36.33 25.66
CA ALA A 273 -17.02 37.35 26.69
C ALA A 273 -17.49 38.73 26.21
N ARG A 274 -17.32 39.03 24.91
CA ARG A 274 -17.76 40.27 24.29
C ARG A 274 -19.27 40.35 24.16
N ILE A 275 -19.94 39.25 23.80
CA ILE A 275 -21.39 39.24 23.54
C ILE A 275 -22.23 38.99 24.80
N VAL A 276 -21.66 38.35 25.83
CA VAL A 276 -22.35 38.13 27.11
C VAL A 276 -22.03 39.26 28.08
N SER A 277 -22.95 40.21 28.21
CA SER A 277 -22.77 41.34 29.11
C SER A 277 -22.64 40.89 30.56
N GLY A 278 -21.49 41.16 31.19
CA GLY A 278 -21.22 40.81 32.58
C GLY A 278 -20.58 39.44 32.80
N SER A 279 -20.12 38.76 31.73
CA SER A 279 -19.28 37.58 31.88
C SER A 279 -17.85 37.92 32.31
N GLU A 280 -17.17 36.98 32.97
CA GLU A 280 -15.74 37.05 33.29
C GLU A 280 -14.97 36.06 32.39
N LEU A 281 -13.81 36.46 31.84
CA LEU A 281 -12.98 35.62 30.98
C LEU A 281 -11.58 35.43 31.59
N VAL A 282 -11.10 34.20 31.58
CA VAL A 282 -9.72 33.83 31.92
C VAL A 282 -9.15 32.94 30.83
N ILE A 283 -8.06 33.40 30.20
CA ILE A 283 -7.28 32.62 29.23
C ILE A 283 -6.05 32.04 29.93
N PHE A 284 -5.79 30.74 29.72
CA PHE A 284 -4.64 30.02 30.22
C PHE A 284 -3.67 29.70 29.09
N ASP A 285 -2.37 29.64 29.39
CA ASP A 285 -1.37 29.02 28.52
C ASP A 285 -1.52 27.49 28.58
N ASP A 286 -2.52 26.97 27.87
CA ASP A 286 -2.97 25.59 27.94
C ASP A 286 -3.82 25.21 26.71
N ASP A 287 -4.18 23.93 26.59
CA ASP A 287 -4.93 23.35 25.47
C ASP A 287 -6.41 23.04 25.81
N HIS A 288 -7.15 22.49 24.83
CA HIS A 288 -8.57 22.10 25.00
C HIS A 288 -8.82 21.11 26.15
N TYR A 289 -7.80 20.39 26.61
CA TYR A 289 -7.90 19.30 27.57
C TYR A 289 -7.46 19.73 28.99
N MET A 290 -7.27 21.03 29.20
CA MET A 290 -6.75 21.60 30.44
C MET A 290 -7.51 21.17 31.72
N ILE A 291 -8.81 20.90 31.62
CA ILE A 291 -9.65 20.44 32.74
C ILE A 291 -9.25 19.04 33.26
N PHE A 292 -8.56 18.25 32.45
CA PHE A 292 -8.10 16.90 32.81
C PHE A 292 -6.71 16.88 33.44
N LYS A 293 -6.00 18.02 33.46
CA LYS A 293 -4.65 18.14 34.04
C LYS A 293 -4.79 18.41 35.55
N PRO A 294 -4.19 17.62 36.46
CA PRO A 294 -4.42 17.73 37.90
C PRO A 294 -4.13 19.12 38.50
N ASP A 295 -3.05 19.77 38.08
CA ASP A 295 -2.66 21.09 38.60
C ASP A 295 -3.61 22.17 38.10
N ARG A 296 -3.97 22.12 36.81
CA ARG A 296 -4.92 23.07 36.23
C ARG A 296 -6.34 22.88 36.76
N ALA A 297 -6.77 21.64 36.98
CA ALA A 297 -8.08 21.33 37.56
C ALA A 297 -8.29 22.02 38.93
N ARG A 298 -7.23 22.13 39.75
CA ARG A 298 -7.27 22.89 41.01
C ARG A 298 -7.44 24.39 40.80
N ASP A 299 -6.73 24.99 39.84
CA ASP A 299 -6.87 26.41 39.50
C ASP A 299 -8.29 26.72 39.02
N LEU A 300 -8.82 25.89 38.11
CA LEU A 300 -10.17 26.02 37.57
C LEU A 300 -11.21 25.90 38.70
N ALA A 301 -11.04 24.94 39.63
CA ALA A 301 -11.94 24.75 40.76
C ALA A 301 -11.93 25.94 41.72
N ARG A 302 -10.75 26.53 41.98
CA ARG A 302 -10.61 27.74 42.79
C ARG A 302 -11.34 28.92 42.15
N LEU A 303 -11.05 29.22 40.88
CA LEU A 303 -11.68 30.32 40.15
C LEU A 303 -13.19 30.16 40.03
N THR A 304 -13.64 28.92 39.79
CA THR A 304 -15.06 28.57 39.82
C THR A 304 -15.64 28.93 41.19
N THR A 305 -15.06 28.44 42.28
CA THR A 305 -15.57 28.71 43.63
C THR A 305 -15.61 30.19 43.97
N ASP A 306 -14.56 30.94 43.63
CA ASP A 306 -14.48 32.38 43.86
C ASP A 306 -15.57 33.13 43.09
N PHE A 307 -15.82 32.74 41.84
CA PHE A 307 -16.90 33.29 41.03
C PHE A 307 -18.28 33.00 41.63
N LEU A 308 -18.54 31.76 42.08
CA LEU A 308 -19.82 31.40 42.69
C LEU A 308 -20.09 32.19 43.97
N ASN A 309 -19.09 32.33 44.82
CA ASN A 309 -19.20 33.12 46.04
C ASN A 309 -19.47 34.61 45.75
N ARG A 310 -18.79 35.18 44.73
CA ARG A 310 -18.91 36.60 44.38
C ARG A 310 -20.16 36.97 43.60
N ARG A 311 -20.69 36.09 42.74
CA ARG A 311 -21.71 36.45 41.73
C ARG A 311 -23.01 35.67 41.83
N VAL A 312 -22.97 34.46 42.39
CA VAL A 312 -24.16 33.60 42.49
C VAL A 312 -24.77 33.66 43.88
N ARG A 313 -23.95 33.72 44.94
CA ARG A 313 -24.42 33.72 46.34
C ARG A 313 -24.69 35.12 46.92
N SER A 314 -24.06 36.17 46.39
CA SER A 314 -24.21 37.55 46.89
C SER A 314 -25.38 38.33 46.26
N ASN A 315 -26.03 37.81 45.22
CA ASN A 315 -27.05 38.51 44.41
C ASN A 315 -26.61 39.88 43.83
N GLU A 316 -25.31 40.20 43.83
CA GLU A 316 -24.79 41.46 43.29
C GLU A 316 -24.63 41.40 41.77
N VAL A 317 -25.60 41.95 41.05
CA VAL A 317 -25.46 42.30 39.62
C VAL A 317 -24.68 43.61 39.49
N ALA A 318 -23.44 43.64 39.97
CA ALA A 318 -22.57 44.80 39.79
C ALA A 318 -21.95 44.78 38.38
N ARG A 319 -22.33 45.75 37.53
CA ARG A 319 -21.63 46.09 36.28
C ARG A 319 -20.23 46.60 36.64
N LEU A 320 -19.19 45.89 36.21
CA LEU A 320 -17.80 46.36 36.29
C LEU A 320 -17.18 46.37 34.89
N PRO A 321 -16.23 47.30 34.63
CA PRO A 321 -15.65 47.49 33.31
C PRO A 321 -14.75 46.32 32.94
N VAL A 322 -14.77 45.98 31.65
CA VAL A 322 -13.87 45.01 31.00
C VAL A 322 -12.43 45.37 31.39
N ARG A 323 -11.84 44.56 32.26
CA ARG A 323 -10.42 44.68 32.62
C ARG A 323 -9.61 44.10 31.46
N GLU A 324 -8.62 44.86 31.02
CA GLU A 324 -7.78 44.64 29.84
C GLU A 324 -7.59 43.16 29.47
N SER A 325 -8.13 42.83 28.29
CA SER A 325 -7.66 41.74 27.45
C SER A 325 -6.14 41.82 27.39
N LEU A 326 -5.45 40.79 27.89
CA LEU A 326 -4.04 40.57 27.55
C LEU A 326 -3.98 40.12 26.08
N SER A 327 -4.24 41.07 25.18
CA SER A 327 -4.07 40.94 23.74
C SER A 327 -2.58 41.01 23.41
N HIS A 328 -1.82 39.98 23.80
CA HIS A 328 -0.59 39.63 23.11
C HIS A 328 -0.91 38.43 22.23
N LEU A 329 -1.64 38.71 21.14
CA LEU A 329 -1.84 37.76 20.05
C LEU A 329 -0.48 37.46 19.43
N ASN A 330 0.04 36.29 19.77
CA ASN A 330 1.07 35.59 19.04
C ASN A 330 0.48 35.19 17.68
N ARG A 331 0.42 36.14 16.74
CA ARG A 331 0.40 35.78 15.31
C ARG A 331 1.74 35.13 15.05
N ASN A 332 1.77 33.81 14.89
CA ASN A 332 2.68 33.08 14.00
C ASN A 332 2.73 31.59 14.39
N VAL A 333 1.97 30.76 13.68
CA VAL A 333 2.41 29.37 13.43
C VAL A 333 2.02 28.99 11.99
N LEU A 334 2.85 29.43 11.03
CA LEU A 334 3.31 28.71 9.83
C LEU A 334 4.20 29.66 9.00
N PRO A 335 5.41 29.26 8.58
CA PRO A 335 6.37 30.17 7.96
C PRO A 335 6.14 30.22 6.45
N VAL A 336 5.19 31.02 5.98
CA VAL A 336 5.21 31.79 4.71
C VAL A 336 3.96 32.69 4.75
N GLU A 337 4.09 33.92 5.23
CA GLU A 337 3.13 34.97 4.91
C GLU A 337 3.32 35.36 3.43
N LEU A 338 2.42 34.89 2.56
CA LEU A 338 2.15 35.58 1.29
C LEU A 338 1.01 36.56 1.54
N ASP A 339 1.29 37.60 2.33
CA ASP A 339 0.38 38.73 2.43
C ASP A 339 0.53 39.56 1.15
N LEU A 340 -0.42 39.44 0.23
CA LEU A 340 -0.50 40.35 -0.90
C LEU A 340 -0.97 41.70 -0.35
N ASP A 341 -0.05 42.66 -0.27
CA ASP A 341 -0.30 44.01 0.25
C ASP A 341 -1.68 44.52 -0.24
N PRO A 342 -2.60 44.89 0.67
CA PRO A 342 -3.91 45.41 0.29
C PRO A 342 -3.83 46.70 -0.56
N ALA A 343 -2.67 47.38 -0.61
CA ALA A 343 -2.40 48.48 -1.53
C ALA A 343 -2.24 48.04 -3.01
N LEU A 344 -1.98 46.75 -3.27
CA LEU A 344 -1.97 46.19 -4.62
C LEU A 344 -3.40 46.08 -5.15
N GLY A 345 -3.75 46.94 -6.10
CA GLY A 345 -4.97 46.80 -6.90
C GLY A 345 -5.06 45.41 -7.55
N LEU A 346 -6.25 45.05 -8.04
CA LEU A 346 -6.55 43.73 -8.63
C LEU A 346 -5.47 43.23 -9.61
N LEU A 347 -4.97 44.12 -10.48
CA LEU A 347 -3.92 43.81 -11.45
C LEU A 347 -2.57 43.44 -10.80
N GLY A 348 -2.22 44.07 -9.68
CA GLY A 348 -1.00 43.76 -8.93
C GLY A 348 -1.06 42.37 -8.28
N ARG A 349 -2.21 42.02 -7.69
CA ARG A 349 -2.44 40.70 -7.09
C ARG A 349 -2.44 39.58 -8.11
N LEU A 350 -3.08 39.79 -9.27
CA LEU A 350 -3.02 38.88 -10.41
C LEU A 350 -1.57 38.67 -10.89
N GLY A 351 -0.80 39.75 -11.01
CA GLY A 351 0.60 39.71 -11.45
C GLY A 351 1.50 38.87 -10.54
N VAL A 352 1.38 39.03 -9.21
CA VAL A 352 2.19 38.26 -8.26
C VAL A 352 1.87 36.76 -8.34
N ILE A 353 0.58 36.38 -8.33
CA ILE A 353 0.18 34.97 -8.42
C ILE A 353 0.68 34.36 -9.74
N VAL A 354 0.53 35.07 -10.86
CA VAL A 354 1.04 34.64 -12.17
C VAL A 354 2.55 34.40 -12.09
N LEU A 355 3.33 35.34 -11.54
CA LEU A 355 4.78 35.18 -11.40
C LEU A 355 5.17 34.02 -10.49
N SER A 356 4.45 33.80 -9.38
CA SER A 356 4.68 32.68 -8.47
C SER A 356 4.50 31.31 -9.14
N THR A 357 3.58 31.18 -10.11
CA THR A 357 3.42 29.92 -10.86
C THR A 357 4.64 29.51 -11.68
N PHE A 358 5.52 30.45 -12.06
CA PHE A 358 6.78 30.14 -12.74
C PHE A 358 7.83 29.53 -11.80
N VAL A 359 7.74 29.85 -10.50
CA VAL A 359 8.61 29.28 -9.46
C VAL A 359 8.09 27.91 -9.05
N SER A 360 6.80 27.81 -8.71
CA SER A 360 6.15 26.56 -8.35
C SER A 360 4.64 26.63 -8.59
N GLU A 361 4.18 26.07 -9.70
CA GLU A 361 2.76 26.00 -10.09
C GLU A 361 1.88 25.35 -9.01
N ASP A 362 2.22 24.13 -8.59
CA ASP A 362 1.37 23.32 -7.71
C ASP A 362 1.25 23.97 -6.32
N LEU A 363 2.38 24.45 -5.78
CA LEU A 363 2.40 25.17 -4.51
C LEU A 363 1.62 26.49 -4.60
N THR A 364 1.74 27.22 -5.72
CA THR A 364 0.99 28.46 -5.94
C THR A 364 -0.52 28.21 -5.99
N CYS A 365 -0.97 27.14 -6.65
CA CYS A 365 -2.40 26.77 -6.69
C CYS A 365 -2.93 26.38 -5.31
N ILE A 366 -2.15 25.63 -4.54
CA ILE A 366 -2.49 25.22 -3.18
C ILE A 366 -2.57 26.46 -2.28
N SER A 367 -1.56 27.33 -2.31
CA SER A 367 -1.54 28.58 -1.54
C SER A 367 -2.67 29.53 -1.93
N ALA A 368 -2.96 29.67 -3.23
CA ALA A 368 -4.11 30.46 -3.69
C ALA A 368 -5.43 29.88 -3.16
N GLY A 369 -5.59 28.55 -3.14
CA GLY A 369 -6.74 27.89 -2.53
C GLY A 369 -6.88 28.18 -1.03
N PHE A 370 -5.78 28.20 -0.28
CA PHE A 370 -5.78 28.58 1.13
C PHE A 370 -6.16 30.05 1.34
N LEU A 371 -5.60 30.96 0.57
CA LEU A 371 -5.95 32.39 0.62
C LEU A 371 -7.43 32.63 0.26
N ILE A 372 -7.99 31.83 -0.66
CA ILE A 372 -9.43 31.87 -0.97
C ILE A 372 -10.28 31.42 0.21
N ARG A 373 -9.86 30.35 0.91
CA ARG A 373 -10.54 29.85 2.11
C ARG A 373 -10.51 30.86 3.25
N GLU A 374 -9.38 31.55 3.44
CA GLU A 374 -9.22 32.60 4.46
C GLU A 374 -9.93 33.91 4.08
N HIS A 375 -10.68 33.96 2.99
CA HIS A 375 -11.33 35.16 2.45
C HIS A 375 -10.36 36.31 2.09
N ARG A 376 -9.07 36.01 1.93
CA ARG A 376 -8.01 36.98 1.57
C ARG A 376 -7.84 37.13 0.05
N LEU A 377 -8.37 36.18 -0.72
CA LEU A 377 -8.34 36.16 -2.18
C LEU A 377 -9.72 35.75 -2.71
N ASP A 378 -10.26 36.44 -3.71
CA ASP A 378 -11.50 35.99 -4.31
C ASP A 378 -11.27 34.78 -5.24
N LEU A 379 -12.27 33.90 -5.29
CA LEU A 379 -12.17 32.63 -6.02
C LEU A 379 -11.85 32.83 -7.51
N PHE A 380 -12.45 33.85 -8.12
CA PHE A 380 -12.25 34.12 -9.55
C PHE A 380 -10.82 34.56 -9.82
N THR A 381 -10.30 35.54 -9.07
CA THR A 381 -8.93 36.05 -9.18
C THR A 381 -7.91 34.96 -8.93
N GLY A 382 -8.08 34.11 -7.90
CA GLY A 382 -7.15 33.03 -7.61
C GLY A 382 -7.12 31.97 -8.71
N VAL A 383 -8.29 31.47 -9.14
CA VAL A 383 -8.37 30.46 -10.21
C VAL A 383 -7.86 31.02 -11.54
N PHE A 384 -8.25 32.24 -11.89
CA PHE A 384 -7.89 32.88 -13.15
C PHE A 384 -6.39 33.21 -13.21
N ALA A 385 -5.80 33.77 -12.15
CA ALA A 385 -4.37 34.07 -12.11
C ALA A 385 -3.51 32.81 -12.18
N CYS A 386 -3.86 31.77 -11.40
CA CYS A 386 -3.17 30.49 -11.46
C CYS A 386 -3.24 29.91 -12.88
N PHE A 387 -4.43 29.94 -13.52
CA PHE A 387 -4.60 29.39 -14.86
C PHE A 387 -3.75 30.13 -15.91
N VAL A 388 -3.78 31.47 -15.88
CA VAL A 388 -3.00 32.31 -16.81
C VAL A 388 -1.50 32.06 -16.65
N GLY A 389 -0.99 32.05 -15.41
CA GLY A 389 0.43 31.82 -15.16
C GLY A 389 0.90 30.44 -15.60
N ILE A 390 0.09 29.41 -15.32
CA ILE A 390 0.34 28.03 -15.75
C ILE A 390 0.38 27.89 -17.27
N PHE A 391 -0.59 28.50 -17.95
CA PHE A 391 -0.69 28.46 -19.41
C PHE A 391 0.48 29.18 -20.09
N LEU A 392 0.88 30.34 -19.57
CA LEU A 392 2.04 31.08 -20.06
C LEU A 392 3.36 30.34 -19.79
N GLY A 393 3.50 29.71 -18.61
CA GLY A 393 4.66 28.90 -18.26
C GLY A 393 4.86 27.71 -19.21
N ASP A 394 3.78 27.03 -19.58
CA ASP A 394 3.79 25.94 -20.55
C ASP A 394 4.22 26.37 -21.94
N LEU A 395 3.69 27.50 -22.41
CA LEU A 395 4.11 28.08 -23.68
C LEU A 395 5.59 28.48 -23.63
N GLY A 396 6.04 29.02 -22.50
CA GLY A 396 7.45 29.33 -22.25
C GLY A 396 8.36 28.11 -22.34
N LEU A 397 7.97 26.98 -21.73
CA LEU A 397 8.72 25.71 -21.83
C LEU A 397 8.78 25.17 -23.26
N TYR A 398 7.69 25.29 -24.01
CA TYR A 398 7.67 24.96 -25.43
C TYR A 398 8.62 25.86 -26.25
N LEU A 399 8.57 27.18 -26.03
CA LEU A 399 9.44 28.15 -26.71
C LEU A 399 10.92 27.93 -26.36
N LEU A 400 11.22 27.56 -25.12
CA LEU A 400 12.55 27.15 -24.70
C LEU A 400 13.03 25.93 -25.51
N GLY A 401 12.18 24.92 -25.70
CA GLY A 401 12.47 23.79 -26.57
C GLY A 401 12.73 24.20 -28.03
N VAL A 402 11.98 25.16 -28.56
CA VAL A 402 12.18 25.72 -29.91
C VAL A 402 13.52 26.48 -30.01
N ALA A 403 13.88 27.25 -28.98
CA ALA A 403 15.17 27.95 -28.92
C ALA A 403 16.34 26.95 -28.84
N LEU A 404 16.22 25.92 -27.99
CA LEU A 404 17.19 24.83 -27.88
C LEU A 404 17.33 24.06 -29.19
N ARG A 405 16.23 23.82 -29.92
CA ARG A 405 16.27 23.20 -31.26
C ARG A 405 17.16 23.98 -32.21
N ARG A 406 17.02 25.31 -32.26
CA ARG A 406 17.83 26.18 -33.13
C ARG A 406 19.30 26.16 -32.73
N GLY A 407 19.64 26.12 -31.44
CA GLY A 407 21.03 26.02 -30.97
C GLY A 407 21.67 24.64 -31.17
N LEU A 408 20.91 23.56 -30.96
CA LEU A 408 21.39 22.17 -31.10
C LEU A 408 21.67 21.78 -32.56
N LEU A 409 20.98 22.39 -33.52
CA LEU A 409 21.21 22.18 -34.96
C LEU A 409 22.50 22.85 -35.47
N VAL A 410 23.09 23.79 -34.72
CA VAL A 410 24.32 24.51 -35.11
C VAL A 410 25.58 23.77 -34.63
N LEU A 411 25.45 22.79 -33.73
CA LEU A 411 26.57 21.99 -33.21
C LEU A 411 26.80 20.72 -34.05
N PRO A 412 27.91 20.61 -34.82
CA PRO A 412 28.12 19.52 -35.78
C PRO A 412 28.19 18.11 -35.16
N ARG A 413 28.51 17.97 -33.87
CA ARG A 413 28.53 16.67 -33.16
C ARG A 413 27.15 16.19 -32.67
N LEU A 414 26.18 17.09 -32.52
CA LEU A 414 24.85 16.78 -32.01
C LEU A 414 23.78 16.80 -33.11
N GLY A 415 23.98 17.53 -34.22
CA GLY A 415 23.06 17.57 -35.36
C GLY A 415 22.72 16.18 -35.94
N GLY A 416 23.70 15.29 -36.03
CA GLY A 416 23.51 13.92 -36.52
C GLY A 416 22.59 13.03 -35.66
N LEU A 417 22.37 13.37 -34.38
CA LEU A 417 21.39 12.69 -33.52
C LEU A 417 19.94 13.10 -33.85
N PHE A 418 19.75 14.27 -34.44
CA PHE A 418 18.43 14.83 -34.79
C PHE A 418 18.03 14.61 -36.26
N GLU A 419 18.97 14.28 -37.15
CA GLU A 419 18.73 14.04 -38.58
C GLU A 419 18.37 12.57 -38.95
N GLY A 420 18.23 11.68 -37.97
CA GLY A 420 17.92 10.26 -38.22
C GLY A 420 16.44 9.90 -38.43
N GLN A 421 16.17 8.78 -39.11
CA GLN A 421 14.80 8.22 -39.29
C GLN A 421 14.02 8.05 -37.97
N ARG A 422 14.72 7.81 -36.85
CA ARG A 422 14.12 7.72 -35.50
C ARG A 422 13.54 9.04 -35.01
N MET A 423 14.17 10.17 -35.32
CA MET A 423 13.69 11.48 -34.89
C MET A 423 12.46 11.90 -35.72
N GLN A 424 12.50 11.63 -37.02
CA GLN A 424 11.34 11.85 -37.91
C GLN A 424 10.15 10.95 -37.58
N SER A 425 10.38 9.73 -37.07
CA SER A 425 9.28 8.85 -36.62
C SER A 425 8.71 9.28 -35.27
N LEU A 426 9.55 9.78 -34.35
CA LEU A 426 9.13 10.38 -33.08
C LEU A 426 8.30 11.65 -33.29
N ALA A 427 8.74 12.55 -34.17
CA ALA A 427 8.00 13.77 -34.52
C ALA A 427 6.62 13.44 -35.12
N ARG A 428 6.55 12.53 -36.11
CA ARG A 428 5.27 12.07 -36.70
C ARG A 428 4.34 11.42 -35.68
N ARG A 429 4.89 10.67 -34.73
CA ARG A 429 4.11 10.04 -33.66
C ARG A 429 3.60 11.08 -32.66
N PHE A 430 4.41 12.09 -32.33
CA PHE A 430 4.01 13.21 -31.50
C PHE A 430 2.92 14.05 -32.17
N ASP A 431 2.97 14.28 -33.48
CA ASP A 431 1.90 14.99 -34.19
C ASP A 431 0.55 14.25 -34.15
N ARG A 432 0.57 12.91 -34.10
CA ARG A 432 -0.63 12.07 -34.05
C ARG A 432 -1.17 11.86 -32.63
N GLU A 433 -0.29 11.68 -31.65
CA GLU A 433 -0.66 11.27 -30.28
C GLU A 433 -0.18 12.21 -29.17
N GLY A 434 0.56 13.27 -29.49
CA GLY A 434 1.22 14.16 -28.53
C GLY A 434 0.25 14.91 -27.62
N TRP A 435 -0.99 15.15 -28.07
CA TRP A 435 -2.05 15.71 -27.23
C TRP A 435 -2.33 14.85 -25.99
N LYS A 436 -2.23 13.52 -26.10
CA LYS A 436 -2.41 12.61 -24.96
C LYS A 436 -1.31 12.80 -23.92
N LEU A 437 -0.08 13.05 -24.39
CA LEU A 437 1.08 13.29 -23.52
C LEU A 437 0.97 14.65 -22.82
N ILE A 438 0.53 15.69 -23.54
CA ILE A 438 0.28 17.03 -22.97
C ILE A 438 -0.77 16.95 -21.87
N VAL A 439 -1.93 16.34 -22.16
CA VAL A 439 -3.00 16.15 -21.17
C VAL A 439 -2.53 15.28 -20.01
N ALA A 440 -1.87 14.15 -20.27
CA ALA A 440 -1.38 13.26 -19.21
C ALA A 440 -0.32 13.94 -18.32
N SER A 441 0.53 14.80 -18.89
CA SER A 441 1.60 15.47 -18.14
C SER A 441 1.09 16.41 -17.05
N ARG A 442 -0.16 16.88 -17.15
CA ARG A 442 -0.84 17.64 -16.10
C ARG A 442 -1.18 16.82 -14.86
N PHE A 443 -1.36 15.50 -15.04
CA PHE A 443 -1.70 14.59 -13.94
C PHE A 443 -0.46 13.87 -13.40
N LEU A 444 0.72 14.10 -13.98
CA LEU A 444 1.97 13.45 -13.60
C LEU A 444 3.02 14.50 -13.18
N PRO A 445 3.26 14.67 -11.86
CA PRO A 445 4.25 15.62 -11.35
C PRO A 445 5.63 15.45 -12.00
N GLY A 446 6.29 16.56 -12.32
CA GLY A 446 7.64 16.57 -12.90
C GLY A 446 7.75 16.17 -14.38
N THR A 447 6.66 15.73 -15.02
CA THR A 447 6.70 15.32 -16.45
C THR A 447 6.44 16.46 -17.43
N ARG A 448 5.93 17.60 -16.95
CA ARG A 448 5.60 18.78 -17.78
C ARG A 448 6.83 19.37 -18.47
N LEU A 449 7.91 19.57 -17.72
CA LEU A 449 9.18 20.10 -18.26
C LEU A 449 9.73 19.26 -19.44
N PRO A 450 9.95 17.94 -19.29
CA PRO A 450 10.48 17.15 -20.41
C PRO A 450 9.50 17.01 -21.58
N VAL A 451 8.17 17.00 -21.33
CA VAL A 451 7.17 16.88 -22.39
C VAL A 451 7.08 18.15 -23.24
N TYR A 452 7.00 19.34 -22.63
CA TYR A 452 6.83 20.60 -23.35
C TYR A 452 8.13 21.06 -24.02
N VAL A 453 9.27 20.92 -23.35
CA VAL A 453 10.59 21.18 -23.96
C VAL A 453 10.84 20.19 -25.12
N GLY A 454 10.53 18.90 -24.91
CA GLY A 454 10.64 17.89 -25.94
C GLY A 454 9.73 18.17 -27.15
N ALA A 455 8.51 18.66 -26.92
CA ALA A 455 7.59 19.07 -27.98
C ALA A 455 8.15 20.23 -28.82
N GLY A 456 8.81 21.21 -28.18
CA GLY A 456 9.49 22.30 -28.85
C GLY A 456 10.70 21.84 -29.68
N ILE A 457 11.47 20.87 -29.17
CA ILE A 457 12.61 20.27 -29.87
C ILE A 457 12.16 19.47 -31.10
N LEU A 458 11.07 18.69 -30.97
CA LEU A 458 10.51 17.87 -32.05
C LEU A 458 9.81 18.69 -33.14
N GLY A 459 9.50 19.97 -32.88
CA GLY A 459 8.89 20.87 -33.85
C GLY A 459 7.38 20.67 -34.02
N GLY A 460 6.68 20.26 -32.97
CA GLY A 460 5.21 20.11 -33.01
C GLY A 460 4.50 21.43 -33.32
N GLN A 461 3.27 21.36 -33.83
CA GLN A 461 2.48 22.56 -34.14
C GLN A 461 2.10 23.32 -32.86
N ALA A 462 2.65 24.54 -32.69
CA ALA A 462 2.43 25.40 -31.51
C ALA A 462 0.95 25.63 -31.19
N SER A 463 0.11 25.80 -32.22
CA SER A 463 -1.34 26.02 -32.07
C SER A 463 -2.06 24.84 -31.45
N ARG A 464 -1.71 23.61 -31.83
CA ARG A 464 -2.29 22.39 -31.25
C ARG A 464 -1.84 22.21 -29.81
N LEU A 465 -0.57 22.44 -29.52
CA LEU A 465 -0.05 22.35 -28.16
C LEU A 465 -0.72 23.38 -27.24
N ALA A 466 -0.85 24.63 -27.69
CA ALA A 466 -1.57 25.67 -26.97
C ALA A 466 -3.03 25.28 -26.71
N LEU A 467 -3.75 24.76 -27.72
CA LEU A 467 -5.13 24.32 -27.54
C LEU A 467 -5.27 23.22 -26.48
N PHE A 468 -4.43 22.19 -26.51
CA PHE A 468 -4.51 21.10 -25.53
C PHE A 468 -4.03 21.52 -24.14
N ALA A 469 -3.02 22.39 -24.05
CA ALA A 469 -2.57 22.96 -22.78
C ALA A 469 -3.64 23.86 -22.15
N LEU A 470 -4.37 24.62 -22.97
CA LEU A 470 -5.51 25.45 -22.58
C LEU A 470 -6.65 24.58 -22.01
N LEU A 471 -7.09 23.58 -22.78
CA LEU A 471 -8.18 22.68 -22.37
C LEU A 471 -7.82 21.90 -21.10
N ALA A 472 -6.58 21.41 -21.00
CA ALA A 472 -6.13 20.68 -19.82
C ALA A 472 -5.99 21.60 -18.60
N GLY A 473 -5.51 22.84 -18.78
CA GLY A 473 -5.43 23.85 -17.72
C GLY A 473 -6.80 24.29 -17.21
N LEU A 474 -7.78 24.48 -18.11
CA LEU A 474 -9.15 24.87 -17.76
C LEU A 474 -9.86 23.83 -16.88
N ILE A 475 -9.43 22.57 -16.94
CA ILE A 475 -9.98 21.50 -16.11
C ILE A 475 -9.16 21.35 -14.83
N TRP A 476 -7.83 21.28 -14.95
CA TRP A 476 -6.95 20.96 -13.81
C TRP A 476 -6.78 22.11 -12.82
N THR A 477 -6.58 23.34 -13.31
CA THR A 477 -6.27 24.47 -12.43
C THR A 477 -7.44 24.82 -11.50
N PRO A 478 -8.70 24.94 -11.98
CA PRO A 478 -9.83 25.13 -11.08
C PRO A 478 -9.96 23.95 -10.13
N LEU A 479 -9.82 22.70 -10.60
CA LEU A 479 -9.92 21.53 -9.74
C LEU A 479 -8.91 21.57 -8.58
N LEU A 480 -7.64 21.90 -8.85
CA LEU A 480 -6.59 21.93 -7.84
C LEU A 480 -6.79 23.08 -6.83
N VAL A 481 -7.13 24.28 -7.30
CA VAL A 481 -7.39 25.45 -6.45
C VAL A 481 -8.66 25.23 -5.61
N LEU A 482 -9.74 24.71 -6.21
CA LEU A 482 -10.98 24.37 -5.50
C LEU A 482 -10.73 23.24 -4.49
N LEU A 483 -9.97 22.20 -4.86
CA LEU A 483 -9.62 21.12 -3.94
C LEU A 483 -8.78 21.62 -2.76
N ALA A 484 -7.82 22.52 -2.97
CA ALA A 484 -7.09 23.16 -1.88
C ALA A 484 -8.00 24.06 -1.02
N ALA A 485 -8.87 24.87 -1.63
CA ALA A 485 -9.80 25.75 -0.92
C ALA A 485 -10.84 24.97 -0.08
N PHE A 486 -11.39 23.88 -0.62
CA PHE A 486 -12.47 23.12 0.01
C PHE A 486 -12.00 21.91 0.84
N LEU A 487 -10.89 21.26 0.46
CA LEU A 487 -10.41 20.01 1.07
C LEU A 487 -9.05 20.15 1.77
N GLY A 488 -8.43 21.34 1.83
CA GLY A 488 -7.09 21.57 2.40
C GLY A 488 -6.78 20.79 3.70
N PRO A 489 -7.62 20.84 4.75
CA PRO A 489 -7.39 20.09 5.99
C PRO A 489 -7.54 18.56 5.84
N LEU A 490 -8.43 18.11 4.95
CA LEU A 490 -8.70 16.69 4.65
C LEU A 490 -7.58 16.07 3.81
N VAL A 491 -6.92 16.88 2.98
CA VAL A 491 -5.74 16.48 2.22
C VAL A 491 -4.51 16.46 3.12
N LEU A 492 -4.34 17.41 4.03
CA LEU A 492 -3.17 17.49 4.93
C LEU A 492 -3.19 16.46 6.07
N ALA A 493 -4.35 16.11 6.62
CA ALA A 493 -4.44 15.17 7.75
C ALA A 493 -3.82 13.78 7.47
N PRO A 494 -3.98 13.15 6.29
CA PRO A 494 -3.24 11.95 5.92
C PRO A 494 -1.73 12.17 5.80
N PHE A 495 -1.26 13.34 5.32
CA PHE A 495 0.17 13.64 5.21
C PHE A 495 0.80 13.88 6.57
N GLU A 496 0.14 14.60 7.48
CA GLU A 496 0.57 14.77 8.87
C GLU A 496 0.58 13.44 9.62
N PHE A 497 -0.45 12.60 9.43
CA PHE A 497 -0.48 11.25 9.97
C PHE A 497 0.64 10.36 9.40
N LEU A 498 0.92 10.42 8.09
CA LEU A 498 2.00 9.65 7.48
C LEU A 498 3.40 10.14 7.88
N LEU A 499 3.60 11.46 7.97
CA LEU A 499 4.85 12.08 8.42
C LEU A 499 5.11 11.77 9.90
N GLY A 500 4.06 11.66 10.72
CA GLY A 500 4.12 11.23 12.12
C GLY A 500 4.42 9.74 12.34
N GLN A 501 4.22 8.88 11.33
CA GLN A 501 4.50 7.43 11.38
C GLN A 501 5.92 7.07 10.89
N GLY A 502 6.76 8.07 10.57
CA GLY A 502 8.14 7.92 10.13
C GLY A 502 8.32 7.74 8.61
N TRP A 503 9.54 8.00 8.12
CA TRP A 503 9.90 8.04 6.69
C TRP A 503 9.57 6.76 5.89
N LEU A 504 9.45 5.61 6.56
CA LEU A 504 9.09 4.35 5.90
C LEU A 504 7.63 4.35 5.39
N ALA A 505 6.69 4.93 6.14
CA ALA A 505 5.30 5.04 5.71
C ALA A 505 5.16 5.95 4.48
N VAL A 506 5.90 7.06 4.49
CA VAL A 506 6.01 8.00 3.36
C VAL A 506 6.60 7.32 2.13
N ALA A 507 7.70 6.57 2.30
CA ALA A 507 8.31 5.82 1.20
C ALA A 507 7.35 4.78 0.60
N LEU A 508 6.58 4.06 1.44
CA LEU A 508 5.59 3.09 1.00
C LEU A 508 4.42 3.74 0.23
N ALA A 509 3.92 4.89 0.68
CA ALA A 509 2.88 5.62 -0.02
C ALA A 509 3.35 6.16 -1.37
N ILE A 510 4.57 6.70 -1.45
CA ILE A 510 5.19 7.13 -2.71
C ILE A 510 5.35 5.94 -3.66
N LEU A 511 5.84 4.79 -3.16
CA LEU A 511 5.97 3.56 -3.96
C LEU A 511 4.62 3.06 -4.47
N LEU A 512 3.57 3.11 -3.64
CA LEU A 512 2.23 2.72 -4.03
C LEU A 512 1.67 3.64 -5.13
N LEU A 513 1.74 4.96 -4.94
CA LEU A 513 1.33 5.95 -5.93
C LEU A 513 2.09 5.75 -7.25
N PHE A 514 3.42 5.61 -7.18
CA PHE A 514 4.24 5.31 -8.36
C PHE A 514 3.78 4.04 -9.08
N TYR A 515 3.47 2.96 -8.35
CA TYR A 515 2.98 1.71 -8.95
C TYR A 515 1.61 1.87 -9.59
N VAL A 516 0.69 2.59 -8.95
CA VAL A 516 -0.64 2.91 -9.49
C VAL A 516 -0.52 3.72 -10.77
N PHE A 517 0.23 4.83 -10.76
CA PHE A 517 0.43 5.68 -11.94
C PHE A 517 1.09 4.90 -13.08
N ARG A 518 2.15 4.13 -12.79
CA ARG A 518 2.82 3.29 -13.79
C ARG A 518 1.86 2.27 -14.41
N THR A 519 0.96 1.70 -13.61
CA THR A 519 -0.02 0.72 -14.09
C THR A 519 -1.11 1.41 -14.91
N MET A 520 -1.61 2.56 -14.49
CA MET A 520 -2.56 3.37 -15.26
C MET A 520 -1.98 3.78 -16.61
N ALA A 521 -0.73 4.24 -16.66
CA ALA A 521 -0.05 4.59 -17.91
C ALA A 521 0.00 3.41 -18.91
N LEU A 522 0.21 2.18 -18.41
CA LEU A 522 0.15 0.98 -19.25
C LEU A 522 -1.28 0.70 -19.75
N LEU A 523 -2.29 0.87 -18.91
CA LEU A 523 -3.70 0.63 -19.25
C LEU A 523 -4.26 1.60 -20.31
N LEU A 524 -3.62 2.77 -20.51
CA LEU A 524 -3.99 3.72 -21.56
C LEU A 524 -3.66 3.23 -22.97
N THR A 525 -2.78 2.23 -23.13
CA THR A 525 -2.36 1.71 -24.44
C THR A 525 -2.91 0.30 -24.69
N GLY A 526 -3.26 -0.04 -25.93
CA GLY A 526 -3.73 -1.39 -26.28
C GLY A 526 -2.70 -2.49 -25.96
N ARG A 527 -1.42 -2.26 -26.32
CA ARG A 527 -0.31 -3.16 -25.97
C ARG A 527 -0.11 -3.26 -24.45
N GLY A 528 -0.18 -2.15 -23.73
CA GLY A 528 -0.01 -2.14 -22.27
C GLY A 528 -1.13 -2.87 -21.52
N ARG A 529 -2.38 -2.80 -21.99
CA ARG A 529 -3.49 -3.62 -21.46
C ARG A 529 -3.19 -5.12 -21.55
N LEU A 530 -2.68 -5.59 -22.69
CA LEU A 530 -2.30 -7.00 -22.87
C LEU A 530 -1.14 -7.42 -21.96
N ILE A 531 -0.16 -6.53 -21.71
CA ILE A 531 0.92 -6.77 -20.75
C ILE A 531 0.36 -6.90 -19.33
N VAL A 532 -0.54 -6.00 -18.91
CA VAL A 532 -1.17 -6.05 -17.58
C VAL A 532 -2.01 -7.32 -17.42
N LEU A 533 -2.80 -7.69 -18.43
CA LEU A 533 -3.55 -8.95 -18.45
C LEU A 533 -2.62 -10.17 -18.34
N GLY A 534 -1.47 -10.15 -19.03
CA GLY A 534 -0.43 -11.18 -18.91
C GLY A 534 0.11 -11.29 -17.48
N ARG A 535 0.42 -10.16 -16.83
CA ARG A 535 0.88 -10.11 -15.43
C ARG A 535 -0.16 -10.65 -14.45
N LEU A 536 -1.43 -10.27 -14.64
CA LEU A 536 -2.54 -10.76 -13.81
C LEU A 536 -2.79 -12.26 -14.01
N ALA A 537 -2.70 -12.74 -15.25
CA ALA A 537 -2.90 -14.15 -15.58
C ALA A 537 -1.87 -15.06 -14.87
N ARG A 538 -0.62 -14.60 -14.68
CA ARG A 538 0.42 -15.36 -13.98
C ARG A 538 0.02 -15.81 -12.57
N TRP A 539 -0.80 -15.04 -11.86
CA TRP A 539 -1.26 -15.41 -10.52
C TRP A 539 -2.15 -16.65 -10.51
N ARG A 540 -2.81 -16.97 -11.63
CA ARG A 540 -3.70 -18.14 -11.75
C ARG A 540 -2.96 -19.43 -12.09
N HIS A 541 -1.69 -19.35 -12.43
CA HIS A 541 -0.88 -20.47 -12.91
C HIS A 541 0.35 -20.62 -12.03
N ALA A 542 0.39 -21.70 -11.24
CA ALA A 542 1.46 -21.94 -10.27
C ALA A 542 2.86 -21.93 -10.90
N GLU A 543 2.96 -22.30 -12.19
CA GLU A 543 4.21 -22.28 -12.95
C GLU A 543 4.90 -20.91 -13.03
N PHE A 544 4.20 -19.80 -12.79
CA PHE A 544 4.80 -18.46 -12.80
C PHE A 544 4.90 -17.79 -11.44
N TRP A 545 4.50 -18.50 -10.38
CA TRP A 545 4.56 -17.95 -9.04
C TRP A 545 6.01 -17.65 -8.66
N PRO A 546 6.25 -16.55 -7.92
CA PRO A 546 7.57 -16.29 -7.36
C PRO A 546 8.06 -17.49 -6.52
N PRO A 547 9.37 -17.82 -6.54
CA PRO A 547 9.90 -18.97 -5.83
C PRO A 547 9.54 -19.02 -4.33
N TRP A 548 9.49 -17.87 -3.66
CA TRP A 548 9.14 -17.79 -2.24
C TRP A 548 7.67 -18.16 -1.97
N ILE A 549 6.73 -17.87 -2.88
CA ILE A 549 5.35 -18.35 -2.78
C ILE A 549 5.30 -19.83 -3.14
N PHE A 550 5.94 -20.21 -4.24
CA PHE A 550 5.90 -21.57 -4.76
C PHE A 550 6.46 -22.59 -3.77
N TYR A 551 7.58 -22.28 -3.09
CA TYR A 551 8.21 -23.20 -2.13
C TYR A 551 7.76 -23.01 -0.68
N ALA A 552 6.99 -21.96 -0.32
CA ALA A 552 6.56 -21.76 1.07
C ALA A 552 5.82 -22.97 1.68
N PRO A 553 4.86 -23.62 0.99
CA PRO A 553 4.17 -24.80 1.53
C PRO A 553 5.07 -26.04 1.71
N LEU A 554 6.26 -26.04 1.13
CA LEU A 554 7.24 -27.11 1.25
C LEU A 554 8.16 -26.95 2.47
N ALA A 555 8.33 -25.72 2.97
CA ALA A 555 9.24 -25.42 4.06
C ALA A 555 8.97 -26.25 5.34
N PRO A 556 7.72 -26.40 5.83
CA PRO A 556 7.47 -27.21 7.04
C PRO A 556 7.89 -28.67 6.88
N LEU A 557 7.66 -29.26 5.70
CA LEU A 557 8.06 -30.64 5.41
C LEU A 557 9.59 -30.77 5.40
N VAL A 558 10.30 -29.84 4.76
CA VAL A 558 11.76 -29.87 4.67
C VAL A 558 12.38 -29.69 6.06
N VAL A 559 11.83 -28.83 6.91
CA VAL A 559 12.24 -28.67 8.31
C VAL A 559 12.03 -29.98 9.09
N TRP A 560 10.85 -30.60 8.97
CA TRP A 560 10.56 -31.87 9.64
C TRP A 560 11.50 -33.00 9.16
N LEU A 561 11.73 -33.13 7.85
CA LEU A 561 12.66 -34.10 7.28
C LEU A 561 14.09 -33.85 7.76
N THR A 562 14.51 -32.59 7.84
CA THR A 562 15.83 -32.19 8.35
C THR A 562 16.03 -32.66 9.79
N VAL A 563 15.02 -32.50 10.65
CA VAL A 563 15.07 -33.00 12.03
C VAL A 563 15.08 -34.53 12.04
N ARG A 564 14.12 -35.16 11.34
CA ARG A 564 13.96 -36.63 11.31
C ARG A 564 15.22 -37.35 10.84
N TYR A 565 15.91 -36.80 9.85
CA TYR A 565 17.09 -37.39 9.24
C TYR A 565 18.42 -36.82 9.76
N ARG A 566 18.41 -36.12 10.91
CA ARG A 566 19.61 -35.65 11.62
C ARG A 566 20.49 -34.68 10.81
N GLY A 567 19.88 -33.70 10.16
CA GLY A 567 20.57 -32.54 9.57
C GLY A 567 20.39 -32.40 8.06
N PHE A 568 20.45 -31.14 7.60
CA PHE A 568 20.17 -30.76 6.20
C PHE A 568 21.24 -31.28 5.23
N GLY A 569 22.47 -31.46 5.72
CA GLY A 569 23.56 -32.05 4.95
C GLY A 569 23.23 -33.45 4.40
N THR A 570 22.27 -34.18 4.98
CA THR A 570 21.86 -35.52 4.50
C THR A 570 21.52 -35.55 3.00
N LEU A 571 21.06 -34.42 2.46
CA LEU A 571 20.77 -34.25 1.03
C LEU A 571 22.02 -34.42 0.14
N SER A 572 23.21 -34.03 0.63
CA SER A 572 24.47 -34.16 -0.12
C SER A 572 24.91 -35.62 -0.27
N ALA A 573 24.39 -36.53 0.55
CA ALA A 573 24.68 -37.95 0.48
C ALA A 573 23.76 -38.70 -0.50
N ALA A 574 22.77 -38.03 -1.12
CA ALA A 574 21.84 -38.68 -2.03
C ALA A 574 22.52 -39.29 -3.27
N ASN A 575 23.55 -38.63 -3.80
CA ASN A 575 24.37 -39.13 -4.92
C ASN A 575 25.86 -39.08 -4.56
N PRO A 576 26.41 -40.09 -3.89
CA PRO A 576 27.83 -40.10 -3.50
C PRO A 576 28.83 -39.95 -4.66
N GLY A 577 28.41 -40.30 -5.88
CA GLY A 577 29.22 -40.16 -7.10
C GLY A 577 29.28 -38.72 -7.66
N ILE A 578 28.47 -37.80 -7.14
CA ILE A 578 28.47 -36.39 -7.54
C ILE A 578 28.96 -35.56 -6.35
N ARG A 579 29.83 -34.59 -6.61
CA ARG A 579 30.30 -33.65 -5.58
C ARG A 579 29.12 -33.00 -4.87
N ASP A 580 29.11 -33.07 -3.53
CA ASP A 580 28.04 -32.57 -2.66
C ASP A 580 26.63 -33.08 -3.05
N GLY A 581 26.54 -34.25 -3.68
CA GLY A 581 25.29 -34.86 -4.14
C GLY A 581 24.62 -34.18 -5.35
N GLY A 582 25.28 -33.18 -5.93
CA GLY A 582 24.72 -32.30 -6.97
C GLY A 582 23.88 -31.16 -6.39
N PHE A 583 24.30 -30.63 -5.22
CA PHE A 583 23.58 -29.55 -4.55
C PHE A 583 23.99 -28.15 -5.04
N ILE A 584 25.28 -27.91 -5.30
CA ILE A 584 25.73 -26.63 -5.84
C ILE A 584 27.06 -26.76 -6.59
N ASN A 585 27.24 -25.92 -7.62
CA ASN A 585 28.49 -25.78 -8.37
C ASN A 585 29.04 -27.11 -8.95
N GLU A 586 28.15 -28.00 -9.38
CA GLU A 586 28.53 -29.26 -10.03
C GLU A 586 29.12 -29.00 -11.43
N SER A 587 30.20 -29.71 -11.77
CA SER A 587 30.77 -29.71 -13.11
C SER A 587 29.91 -30.58 -14.01
N LYS A 588 29.45 -30.01 -15.13
CA LYS A 588 28.69 -30.76 -16.14
C LYS A 588 29.58 -31.78 -16.81
N ALA A 589 30.84 -31.44 -17.08
CA ALA A 589 31.78 -32.38 -17.68
C ALA A 589 31.99 -33.60 -16.78
N ASP A 590 32.31 -33.39 -15.51
CA ASP A 590 32.60 -34.50 -14.58
C ASP A 590 31.41 -35.45 -14.42
N ILE A 591 30.17 -34.93 -14.44
CA ILE A 591 28.95 -35.74 -14.40
C ILE A 591 28.74 -36.51 -15.71
N LEU A 592 28.93 -35.86 -16.87
CA LEU A 592 28.73 -36.49 -18.17
C LEU A 592 29.78 -37.56 -18.46
N ASP A 593 31.01 -37.42 -17.95
CA ASP A 593 32.09 -38.40 -18.09
C ASP A 593 31.83 -39.70 -17.33
N CYS A 594 30.97 -39.68 -16.30
CA CYS A 594 30.51 -40.87 -15.57
C CYS A 594 29.40 -41.64 -16.30
N LEU A 595 28.86 -41.11 -17.41
CA LEU A 595 27.82 -41.76 -18.19
C LEU A 595 28.42 -42.51 -19.39
N PRO A 596 27.77 -43.59 -19.88
CA PRO A 596 28.24 -44.27 -21.08
C PRO A 596 28.18 -43.34 -22.29
N SER A 597 29.33 -43.13 -22.94
CA SER A 597 29.51 -42.15 -24.03
C SER A 597 28.56 -42.34 -25.20
N ALA A 598 28.09 -43.57 -25.45
CA ALA A 598 27.10 -43.89 -26.48
C ALA A 598 25.76 -43.15 -26.31
N TRP A 599 25.42 -42.74 -25.08
CA TRP A 599 24.18 -42.04 -24.77
C TRP A 599 24.37 -40.54 -24.56
N VAL A 600 25.60 -40.05 -24.45
CA VAL A 600 25.89 -38.64 -24.17
C VAL A 600 26.07 -37.88 -25.48
N CYS A 601 25.44 -36.71 -25.57
CA CYS A 601 25.68 -35.81 -26.68
C CYS A 601 27.15 -35.35 -26.68
N LYS A 602 27.89 -35.70 -27.74
CA LYS A 602 29.34 -35.49 -27.88
C LYS A 602 29.74 -34.07 -27.50
N TYR A 603 30.78 -33.92 -26.69
CA TYR A 603 31.23 -32.62 -26.22
C TYR A 603 32.73 -32.58 -25.98
N VAL A 604 33.28 -31.37 -25.85
CA VAL A 604 34.65 -31.11 -25.39
C VAL A 604 34.64 -29.96 -24.39
N THR A 605 35.61 -29.94 -23.46
CA THR A 605 35.81 -28.81 -22.54
C THR A 605 36.85 -27.83 -23.08
N VAL A 606 36.69 -26.56 -22.72
CA VAL A 606 37.66 -25.50 -22.96
C VAL A 606 38.05 -24.90 -21.61
N GLU A 607 39.33 -25.05 -21.26
CA GLU A 607 39.87 -24.56 -20.00
C GLU A 607 40.07 -23.03 -20.00
N PRO A 608 40.14 -22.38 -18.82
CA PRO A 608 40.59 -21.01 -18.69
C PRO A 608 42.02 -20.84 -19.22
N GLU A 609 42.31 -19.71 -19.85
CA GLU A 609 43.63 -19.38 -20.40
C GLU A 609 43.80 -17.85 -20.41
N ALA A 610 44.97 -17.36 -20.01
CA ALA A 610 45.22 -15.92 -19.85
C ALA A 610 45.30 -15.21 -21.21
N ASN A 611 45.86 -15.88 -22.22
CA ASN A 611 45.94 -15.35 -23.57
C ASN A 611 44.70 -15.73 -24.39
N LEU A 612 43.87 -14.73 -24.72
CA LEU A 612 42.62 -14.94 -25.47
C LEU A 612 42.84 -15.55 -26.87
N LYS A 613 43.92 -15.17 -27.56
CA LYS A 613 44.24 -15.71 -28.90
C LYS A 613 44.57 -17.20 -28.80
N GLU A 614 45.33 -17.58 -27.78
CA GLU A 614 45.68 -18.97 -27.52
C GLU A 614 44.45 -19.80 -27.13
N ARG A 615 43.58 -19.23 -26.28
CA ARG A 615 42.33 -19.88 -25.88
C ARG A 615 41.40 -20.17 -27.07
N ARG A 616 41.25 -19.21 -27.99
CA ARG A 616 40.48 -19.38 -29.23
C ARG A 616 41.07 -20.49 -30.10
N ARG A 617 42.40 -20.52 -30.26
CA ARG A 617 43.09 -21.58 -31.00
C ARG A 617 42.85 -22.96 -30.38
N LYS A 618 43.04 -23.09 -29.06
CA LYS A 618 42.79 -24.35 -28.32
C LYS A 618 41.34 -24.80 -28.41
N ALA A 619 40.38 -23.88 -28.30
CA ALA A 619 38.95 -24.20 -28.42
C ALA A 619 38.61 -24.80 -29.80
N ARG A 620 39.10 -24.18 -30.88
CA ARG A 620 38.93 -24.69 -32.26
C ARG A 620 39.64 -26.01 -32.49
N ALA A 621 40.87 -26.16 -31.98
CA ALA A 621 41.63 -27.40 -32.10
C ALA A 621 40.96 -28.57 -31.39
N ARG A 622 40.42 -28.35 -30.18
CA ARG A 622 39.65 -29.37 -29.45
C ARG A 622 38.35 -29.74 -30.15
N MET A 623 37.63 -28.74 -30.67
CA MET A 623 36.41 -28.96 -31.45
C MET A 623 36.69 -29.83 -32.69
N ALA A 624 37.73 -29.49 -33.45
CA ALA A 624 38.15 -30.27 -34.63
C ALA A 624 38.65 -31.68 -34.26
N GLY A 625 39.48 -31.81 -33.22
CA GLY A 625 40.01 -33.10 -32.78
C GLY A 625 38.92 -34.05 -32.27
N ALA A 626 37.81 -33.51 -31.76
CA ALA A 626 36.63 -34.27 -31.41
C ALA A 626 35.61 -34.39 -32.55
N GLY A 627 35.92 -33.99 -33.79
CA GLY A 627 35.00 -34.07 -34.93
C GLY A 627 33.64 -33.43 -34.65
N LEU A 628 33.63 -32.25 -34.03
CA LEU A 628 32.45 -31.43 -33.81
C LEU A 628 32.40 -30.33 -34.86
N ASP A 629 31.33 -30.27 -35.64
CA ASP A 629 31.09 -29.23 -36.64
C ASP A 629 29.98 -28.27 -36.20
N PHE A 630 29.98 -27.07 -36.76
CA PHE A 630 28.89 -26.12 -36.53
C PHE A 630 27.58 -26.65 -37.15
N PRO A 631 26.43 -26.45 -36.48
CA PRO A 631 26.25 -25.68 -35.24
C PRO A 631 26.60 -26.45 -33.96
N VAL A 632 27.05 -25.73 -32.92
CA VAL A 632 27.39 -26.27 -31.59
C VAL A 632 26.73 -25.47 -30.47
N ILE A 633 26.47 -26.13 -29.34
CA ILE A 633 26.00 -25.50 -28.10
C ILE A 633 27.21 -25.16 -27.22
N LEU A 634 27.28 -23.91 -26.79
CA LEU A 634 28.27 -23.40 -25.86
C LEU A 634 27.59 -23.20 -24.50
N LYS A 635 28.11 -23.85 -23.44
CA LYS A 635 27.54 -23.72 -22.10
C LYS A 635 28.63 -23.73 -21.01
N PRO A 636 28.51 -22.93 -19.94
CA PRO A 636 29.49 -22.98 -18.85
C PRO A 636 29.46 -24.33 -18.12
N ASP A 637 30.63 -24.76 -17.65
CA ASP A 637 30.77 -26.03 -16.94
C ASP A 637 29.96 -26.03 -15.64
N ALA A 638 30.23 -25.05 -14.78
CA ALA A 638 29.44 -24.81 -13.56
C ALA A 638 28.49 -23.63 -13.75
N ALA A 639 27.21 -23.91 -14.02
CA ALA A 639 26.13 -22.93 -14.14
C ALA A 639 24.76 -23.60 -13.99
N GLN A 640 23.77 -22.84 -13.55
CA GLN A 640 22.40 -23.33 -13.34
C GLN A 640 21.41 -22.62 -14.27
N ARG A 641 20.25 -23.24 -14.53
CA ARG A 641 19.11 -22.65 -15.25
C ARG A 641 19.45 -22.11 -16.66
N GLY A 642 20.35 -22.79 -17.39
CA GLY A 642 20.71 -22.43 -18.77
C GLY A 642 21.39 -21.06 -18.92
N VAL A 643 21.91 -20.50 -17.83
CA VAL A 643 22.65 -19.25 -17.82
C VAL A 643 23.95 -19.43 -18.61
N GLY A 644 24.22 -18.51 -19.54
CA GLY A 644 25.39 -18.58 -20.43
C GLY A 644 25.28 -19.57 -21.58
N LEU A 645 24.13 -20.22 -21.82
CA LEU A 645 23.95 -21.11 -22.98
C LEU A 645 23.80 -20.30 -24.28
N LYS A 646 24.63 -20.56 -25.29
CA LYS A 646 24.53 -19.97 -26.64
C LYS A 646 24.63 -21.04 -27.74
N LEU A 647 23.86 -20.86 -28.81
CA LEU A 647 24.02 -21.62 -30.05
C LEU A 647 25.01 -20.88 -30.95
N ALA A 648 26.13 -21.51 -31.26
CA ALA A 648 27.06 -21.00 -32.26
C ALA A 648 26.80 -21.73 -33.58
N ARG A 649 26.44 -20.98 -34.62
CA ARG A 649 26.26 -21.47 -36.00
C ARG A 649 27.50 -21.23 -36.86
N GLU A 650 28.39 -20.35 -36.41
CA GLU A 650 29.58 -19.96 -37.15
C GLU A 650 30.78 -19.73 -36.23
N PRO A 651 32.00 -19.85 -36.77
CA PRO A 651 33.27 -19.52 -36.10
C PRO A 651 33.28 -18.24 -35.26
N ALA A 652 32.72 -17.14 -35.76
CA ALA A 652 32.80 -15.84 -35.09
C ALA A 652 32.05 -15.82 -33.75
N GLN A 653 30.97 -16.59 -33.65
CA GLN A 653 30.15 -16.67 -32.44
C GLN A 653 30.85 -17.43 -31.32
N LEU A 654 31.62 -18.46 -31.65
CA LEU A 654 32.51 -19.15 -30.71
C LEU A 654 33.60 -18.21 -30.17
N ASP A 655 34.27 -17.46 -31.05
CA ASP A 655 35.34 -16.54 -30.65
C ASP A 655 34.85 -15.40 -29.74
N ARG A 656 33.62 -14.94 -29.98
CA ARG A 656 32.95 -13.96 -29.13
C ARG A 656 32.64 -14.58 -27.76
N TYR A 657 32.10 -15.80 -27.73
CA TYR A 657 31.80 -16.49 -26.48
C TYR A 657 33.04 -16.72 -25.60
N VAL A 658 34.15 -17.15 -26.21
CA VAL A 658 35.45 -17.34 -25.53
C VAL A 658 35.95 -16.06 -24.88
N ALA A 659 35.72 -14.90 -25.52
CA ALA A 659 36.10 -13.60 -24.98
C ALA A 659 35.22 -13.14 -23.83
N GLU A 660 33.92 -13.43 -23.89
CA GLU A 660 32.94 -13.04 -22.88
C GLU A 660 32.96 -13.95 -21.62
N HIS A 661 33.44 -15.20 -21.72
CA HIS A 661 33.33 -16.21 -20.66
C HIS A 661 34.70 -16.73 -20.22
N PRO A 662 35.36 -16.15 -19.20
CA PRO A 662 36.72 -16.51 -18.80
C PRO A 662 36.85 -17.89 -18.12
N LEU A 663 35.74 -18.44 -17.61
CA LEU A 663 35.71 -19.72 -16.90
C LEU A 663 35.62 -20.93 -17.86
N ARG A 664 35.85 -22.13 -17.32
CA ARG A 664 35.71 -23.41 -18.05
C ARG A 664 34.30 -23.55 -18.63
N PHE A 665 34.21 -23.96 -19.90
CA PHE A 665 32.93 -24.18 -20.59
C PHE A 665 33.01 -25.39 -21.53
N LEU A 666 31.84 -25.87 -21.97
CA LEU A 666 31.69 -27.00 -22.88
C LEU A 666 31.30 -26.50 -24.27
N ILE A 667 31.90 -27.12 -25.29
CA ILE A 667 31.40 -27.12 -26.67
C ILE A 667 30.73 -28.47 -26.88
N GLN A 668 29.40 -28.50 -27.00
CA GLN A 668 28.61 -29.72 -27.16
C GLN A 668 27.96 -29.74 -28.54
N ALA A 669 27.85 -30.91 -29.16
CA ALA A 669 27.18 -31.09 -30.44
C ALA A 669 25.74 -30.55 -30.36
N TYR A 670 25.29 -29.88 -31.42
CA TYR A 670 23.90 -29.46 -31.50
C TYR A 670 23.02 -30.63 -31.94
N HIS A 671 22.30 -31.25 -31.00
CA HIS A 671 21.26 -32.21 -31.34
C HIS A 671 20.00 -31.45 -31.80
N ALA A 672 19.69 -31.52 -33.09
CA ALA A 672 18.59 -30.77 -33.70
C ALA A 672 17.19 -31.24 -33.27
N GLY A 673 17.06 -32.50 -32.82
CA GLY A 673 15.81 -33.17 -32.46
C GLY A 673 14.76 -32.21 -31.88
N PRO A 674 13.57 -32.10 -32.51
CA PRO A 674 12.63 -31.02 -32.21
C PRO A 674 12.04 -31.15 -30.79
N ARG A 675 12.34 -32.25 -30.10
CA ARG A 675 11.79 -32.62 -28.81
C ARG A 675 12.88 -32.80 -27.78
N GLU A 676 12.54 -32.39 -26.57
CA GLU A 676 13.38 -32.56 -25.39
C GLU A 676 12.50 -33.09 -24.25
N ALA A 677 13.02 -34.03 -23.47
CA ALA A 677 12.32 -34.56 -22.31
C ALA A 677 13.22 -34.56 -21.08
N GLY A 678 12.61 -34.32 -19.91
CA GLY A 678 13.25 -34.53 -18.62
C GLY A 678 12.80 -35.87 -18.03
N LEU A 679 13.69 -36.84 -17.91
CA LEU A 679 13.43 -38.15 -17.32
C LEU A 679 13.93 -38.15 -15.87
N PHE A 680 13.01 -38.05 -14.91
CA PHE A 680 13.37 -38.01 -13.50
C PHE A 680 13.50 -39.43 -12.97
N TYR A 681 14.69 -39.80 -12.52
CA TYR A 681 15.04 -41.15 -12.08
C TYR A 681 15.26 -41.21 -10.57
N VAL A 682 14.78 -42.29 -9.95
CA VAL A 682 14.96 -42.56 -8.53
C VAL A 682 15.22 -44.05 -8.30
N ARG A 683 16.26 -44.37 -7.51
CA ARG A 683 16.59 -45.71 -7.02
C ARG A 683 16.95 -45.65 -5.55
N HIS A 684 16.30 -46.46 -4.71
CA HIS A 684 16.75 -46.61 -3.33
C HIS A 684 18.05 -47.41 -3.29
N PRO A 685 19.03 -47.09 -2.42
CA PRO A 685 20.29 -47.84 -2.38
C PRO A 685 20.11 -49.35 -2.11
N ASP A 686 19.04 -49.74 -1.41
CA ASP A 686 18.69 -51.14 -1.13
C ASP A 686 18.00 -51.86 -2.30
N GLN A 687 17.74 -51.18 -3.41
CA GLN A 687 17.05 -51.76 -4.57
C GLN A 687 18.03 -52.04 -5.71
N SER A 688 17.87 -53.20 -6.35
CA SER A 688 18.66 -53.58 -7.53
C SER A 688 18.28 -52.78 -8.79
N HIS A 689 17.05 -52.27 -8.86
CA HIS A 689 16.52 -51.50 -9.98
C HIS A 689 15.91 -50.18 -9.51
N GLY A 690 16.12 -49.11 -10.28
CA GLY A 690 15.42 -47.85 -10.13
C GLY A 690 14.17 -47.76 -11.00
N ARG A 691 13.53 -46.59 -10.94
CA ARG A 691 12.33 -46.27 -11.73
C ARG A 691 12.30 -44.82 -12.18
N LEU A 692 11.49 -44.52 -13.19
CA LEU A 692 11.16 -43.15 -13.54
C LEU A 692 10.11 -42.61 -12.57
N PHE A 693 10.49 -41.60 -11.80
CA PHE A 693 9.60 -40.88 -10.90
C PHE A 693 8.62 -39.99 -11.67
N SER A 694 9.09 -39.33 -12.73
CA SER A 694 8.28 -38.51 -13.62
C SER A 694 8.96 -38.32 -14.98
N ILE A 695 8.17 -37.94 -15.98
CA ILE A 695 8.66 -37.50 -17.29
C ILE A 695 8.09 -36.12 -17.58
N THR A 696 8.93 -35.21 -18.05
CA THR A 696 8.53 -33.88 -18.53
C THR A 696 8.70 -33.82 -20.04
N ASP A 697 7.63 -33.55 -20.80
CA ASP A 697 7.72 -33.22 -22.23
C ASP A 697 7.94 -31.71 -22.36
N LYS A 698 9.07 -31.30 -22.95
CA LYS A 698 9.45 -29.89 -23.08
C LYS A 698 9.08 -29.39 -24.48
N GLN A 699 8.08 -28.53 -24.55
CA GLN A 699 7.59 -27.95 -25.80
C GLN A 699 8.15 -26.55 -26.03
N PHE A 700 8.91 -26.41 -27.12
CA PHE A 700 9.51 -25.14 -27.50
C PHE A 700 8.43 -24.18 -28.06
N PRO A 701 8.26 -22.97 -27.50
CA PRO A 701 7.36 -21.98 -28.05
C PRO A 701 7.76 -21.57 -29.47
N VAL A 702 6.80 -21.60 -30.38
CA VAL A 702 6.93 -21.18 -31.77
C VAL A 702 5.84 -20.18 -32.12
N LEU A 703 6.18 -19.16 -32.91
CA LEU A 703 5.20 -18.27 -33.53
C LEU A 703 5.00 -18.68 -34.98
N THR A 704 3.75 -18.62 -35.43
CA THR A 704 3.40 -18.74 -36.84
C THR A 704 2.99 -17.37 -37.36
N GLY A 705 3.63 -16.90 -38.42
CA GLY A 705 3.30 -15.63 -39.05
C GLY A 705 1.92 -15.65 -39.70
N ASP A 706 1.19 -14.55 -39.53
CA ASP A 706 -0.10 -14.30 -40.18
C ASP A 706 0.04 -13.36 -41.40
N GLY A 707 1.25 -12.83 -41.66
CA GLY A 707 1.53 -11.87 -42.72
C GLY A 707 1.13 -10.42 -42.40
N GLN A 708 0.61 -10.13 -41.21
CA GLN A 708 0.06 -8.81 -40.86
C GLN A 708 0.59 -8.28 -39.52
N SER A 709 0.67 -9.13 -38.51
CA SER A 709 1.06 -8.76 -37.15
C SER A 709 2.57 -8.79 -36.97
N THR A 710 3.10 -7.86 -36.17
CA THR A 710 4.51 -7.93 -35.78
C THR A 710 4.77 -9.09 -34.81
N VAL A 711 6.02 -9.52 -34.68
CA VAL A 711 6.43 -10.50 -33.66
C VAL A 711 5.94 -10.11 -32.26
N ALA A 712 6.06 -8.82 -31.89
CA ALA A 712 5.57 -8.34 -30.60
C ALA A 712 4.05 -8.54 -30.41
N GLU A 713 3.28 -8.28 -31.46
CA GLU A 713 1.82 -8.42 -31.46
C GLU A 713 1.39 -9.88 -31.42
N LEU A 714 2.07 -10.76 -32.16
CA LEU A 714 1.84 -12.20 -32.12
C LEU A 714 2.11 -12.78 -30.70
N ILE A 715 3.18 -12.34 -30.04
CA ILE A 715 3.48 -12.75 -28.65
C ILE A 715 2.39 -12.27 -27.68
N LEU A 716 2.00 -11.00 -27.77
CA LEU A 716 0.99 -10.40 -26.89
C LEU A 716 -0.43 -10.94 -27.13
N GLY A 717 -0.74 -11.30 -28.38
CA GLY A 717 -2.00 -11.92 -28.76
C GLY A 717 -2.11 -13.36 -28.25
N HIS A 718 -1.00 -14.10 -28.19
CA HIS A 718 -1.01 -15.47 -27.72
C HIS A 718 -1.31 -15.59 -26.21
N LYS A 719 -2.28 -16.44 -25.85
CA LYS A 719 -2.81 -16.52 -24.46
C LYS A 719 -1.75 -16.82 -23.42
N ARG A 720 -0.79 -17.69 -23.76
CA ARG A 720 0.29 -18.15 -22.87
C ARG A 720 1.59 -17.35 -23.03
N TYR A 721 1.94 -16.89 -24.24
CA TYR A 721 3.22 -16.23 -24.47
C TYR A 721 3.24 -14.81 -23.90
N ARG A 722 2.09 -14.12 -23.88
CA ARG A 722 1.96 -12.80 -23.24
C ARG A 722 2.35 -12.78 -21.76
N MET A 723 2.20 -13.90 -21.04
CA MET A 723 2.59 -14.00 -19.62
C MET A 723 4.11 -13.91 -19.42
N GLN A 724 4.88 -14.20 -20.47
CA GLN A 724 6.35 -14.10 -20.50
C GLN A 724 6.83 -13.11 -21.58
N TYR A 725 6.00 -12.13 -21.96
CA TYR A 725 6.32 -11.15 -23.01
C TYR A 725 7.68 -10.48 -22.76
N SER A 726 7.99 -10.08 -21.51
CA SER A 726 9.28 -9.46 -21.18
C SER A 726 10.48 -10.34 -21.50
N THR A 727 10.36 -11.66 -21.31
CA THR A 727 11.43 -12.61 -21.61
C THR A 727 11.63 -12.72 -23.11
N PHE A 728 10.54 -12.88 -23.88
CA PHE A 728 10.62 -12.99 -25.33
C PHE A 728 11.09 -11.67 -25.98
N ALA A 729 10.59 -10.53 -25.48
CA ALA A 729 10.95 -9.21 -25.99
C ALA A 729 12.43 -8.88 -25.82
N LYS A 730 13.03 -9.23 -24.66
CA LYS A 730 14.47 -9.05 -24.45
C LYS A 730 15.30 -9.87 -25.45
N ARG A 731 14.91 -11.12 -25.72
CA ARG A 731 15.68 -12.04 -26.58
C ARG A 731 15.51 -11.75 -28.07
N HIS A 732 14.37 -11.20 -28.47
CA HIS A 732 14.05 -10.92 -29.87
C HIS A 732 13.97 -9.41 -30.16
N VAL A 733 14.68 -8.59 -29.39
CA VAL A 733 14.60 -7.11 -29.45
C VAL A 733 14.77 -6.56 -30.86
N GLU A 734 15.68 -7.12 -31.65
CA GLU A 734 15.97 -6.72 -33.04
C GLU A 734 14.86 -7.13 -34.03
N ARG A 735 14.00 -8.08 -33.65
CA ARG A 735 12.98 -8.69 -34.51
C ARG A 735 11.56 -8.38 -34.07
N LEU A 736 11.37 -7.64 -32.97
CA LEU A 736 10.05 -7.38 -32.37
C LEU A 736 9.08 -6.70 -33.33
N ASP A 737 9.58 -5.78 -34.16
CA ASP A 737 8.77 -5.02 -35.13
C ASP A 737 8.71 -5.69 -36.52
N ARG A 738 9.35 -6.84 -36.71
CA ARG A 738 9.27 -7.62 -37.95
C ARG A 738 7.89 -8.25 -38.09
N ILE A 739 7.31 -8.16 -39.28
CA ILE A 739 6.12 -8.92 -39.66
C ILE A 739 6.58 -10.26 -40.25
N LEU A 740 6.11 -11.37 -39.67
CA LEU A 740 6.42 -12.71 -40.18
C LEU A 740 5.52 -13.04 -41.36
N ALA A 741 6.09 -13.62 -42.43
CA ALA A 741 5.30 -14.02 -43.58
C ALA A 741 4.26 -15.09 -43.18
N ARG A 742 3.14 -15.18 -43.91
CA ARG A 742 2.08 -16.14 -43.59
C ARG A 742 2.64 -17.57 -43.62
N GLY A 743 2.56 -18.27 -42.50
CA GLY A 743 3.10 -19.63 -42.34
C GLY A 743 4.60 -19.71 -41.96
N GLU A 744 5.32 -18.59 -41.91
CA GLU A 744 6.69 -18.56 -41.41
C GLU A 744 6.71 -18.94 -39.92
N ILE A 745 7.57 -19.89 -39.55
CA ILE A 745 7.72 -20.35 -38.16
C ILE A 745 8.94 -19.69 -37.52
N LEU A 746 8.72 -18.99 -36.41
CA LEU A 746 9.79 -18.40 -35.60
C LEU A 746 9.84 -19.08 -34.22
N PRO A 747 10.87 -19.91 -33.93
CA PRO A 747 11.13 -20.41 -32.58
C PRO A 747 11.49 -19.27 -31.62
N LEU A 748 10.81 -19.21 -30.47
CA LEU A 748 11.06 -18.19 -29.46
C LEU A 748 12.19 -18.55 -28.49
N THR A 749 12.50 -19.84 -28.34
CA THR A 749 13.62 -20.36 -27.55
C THR A 749 14.26 -21.57 -28.24
N LEU A 750 15.52 -21.84 -27.88
CA LEU A 750 16.34 -22.93 -28.43
C LEU A 750 16.69 -23.99 -27.38
N ALA A 751 16.44 -23.70 -26.10
CA ALA A 751 16.78 -24.56 -24.96
C ALA A 751 15.54 -24.88 -24.14
N GLY A 752 15.44 -26.12 -23.65
CA GLY A 752 14.32 -26.64 -22.88
C GLY A 752 14.27 -26.10 -21.45
N ASN A 753 14.16 -24.77 -21.33
CA ASN A 753 14.17 -24.04 -20.08
C ASN A 753 12.85 -23.25 -19.91
N HIS A 754 12.15 -23.52 -18.80
CA HIS A 754 10.88 -22.87 -18.47
C HIS A 754 11.01 -21.36 -18.29
N TYR A 755 12.10 -20.89 -17.69
CA TYR A 755 12.37 -19.46 -17.50
C TYR A 755 12.53 -18.72 -18.84
N GLN A 756 12.97 -19.43 -19.88
CA GLN A 756 13.11 -18.92 -21.25
C GLN A 756 11.83 -19.09 -22.09
N GLY A 757 10.76 -19.62 -21.49
CA GLY A 757 9.44 -19.73 -22.11
C GLY A 757 9.08 -21.11 -22.64
N THR A 758 9.94 -22.11 -22.47
CA THR A 758 9.60 -23.50 -22.82
C THR A 758 8.46 -24.00 -21.94
N MET A 759 7.45 -24.59 -22.56
CA MET A 759 6.36 -25.20 -21.83
C MET A 759 6.77 -26.58 -21.35
N PHE A 760 6.57 -26.85 -20.06
CA PHE A 760 6.82 -28.17 -19.48
C PHE A 760 5.47 -28.83 -19.25
N LEU A 761 5.26 -29.97 -19.88
CA LEU A 761 4.03 -30.75 -19.76
C LEU A 761 4.32 -32.08 -19.07
N ASP A 762 3.30 -32.62 -18.40
CA ASP A 762 3.36 -33.98 -17.88
C ASP A 762 3.50 -34.98 -19.03
N GLY A 763 4.69 -35.57 -19.13
CA GLY A 763 5.13 -36.43 -20.22
C GLY A 763 4.78 -37.89 -20.00
N LYS A 764 3.73 -38.21 -19.23
CA LYS A 764 3.30 -39.59 -18.95
C LYS A 764 3.06 -40.40 -20.22
N ALA A 765 2.67 -39.75 -21.32
CA ALA A 765 2.53 -40.38 -22.63
C ALA A 765 3.86 -40.84 -23.27
N LEU A 766 5.02 -40.42 -22.76
CA LEU A 766 6.33 -40.91 -23.19
C LEU A 766 6.82 -42.09 -22.34
N TRP A 767 6.13 -42.41 -21.24
CA TRP A 767 6.53 -43.47 -20.34
C TRP A 767 6.24 -44.85 -20.93
N SER A 768 7.19 -45.76 -20.69
CA SER A 768 7.07 -47.19 -20.95
C SER A 768 8.07 -47.93 -20.05
N GLU A 769 7.83 -49.22 -19.83
CA GLU A 769 8.79 -50.05 -19.10
C GLU A 769 10.12 -50.20 -19.84
N ALA A 770 10.12 -50.21 -21.18
CA ALA A 770 11.34 -50.33 -21.97
C ALA A 770 12.25 -49.11 -21.80
N LEU A 771 11.67 -47.91 -21.79
CA LEU A 771 12.39 -46.67 -21.51
C LEU A 771 12.92 -46.67 -20.07
N GLU A 772 12.08 -47.04 -19.10
CA GLU A 772 12.50 -47.12 -17.68
C GLU A 772 13.67 -48.08 -17.48
N ARG A 773 13.61 -49.29 -18.05
CA ARG A 773 14.71 -50.26 -18.01
C ARG A 773 15.98 -49.77 -18.69
N GLN A 774 15.87 -48.99 -19.77
CA GLN A 774 17.05 -48.40 -20.41
C GLN A 774 17.67 -47.31 -19.55
N VAL A 775 16.86 -46.41 -18.99
CA VAL A 775 17.34 -45.34 -18.10
C VAL A 775 17.95 -45.92 -16.83
N ASP A 776 17.35 -46.96 -16.25
CA ASP A 776 17.91 -47.69 -15.11
C ASP A 776 19.30 -48.25 -15.46
N ARG A 777 19.46 -48.95 -16.59
CA ARG A 777 20.77 -49.44 -17.04
C ARG A 777 21.82 -48.33 -17.21
N ILE A 778 21.43 -47.19 -17.77
CA ILE A 778 22.33 -46.03 -17.91
C ILE A 778 22.70 -45.45 -16.54
N ALA A 779 21.73 -45.30 -15.64
CA ALA A 779 21.93 -44.77 -14.29
C ALA A 779 22.80 -45.71 -13.43
N GLN A 780 22.68 -47.03 -13.62
CA GLN A 780 23.50 -48.02 -12.92
C GLN A 780 24.97 -47.99 -13.34
N ALA A 781 25.26 -47.59 -14.58
CA ALA A 781 26.63 -47.41 -15.06
C ALA A 781 27.35 -46.24 -14.38
N PHE A 782 26.62 -45.30 -13.78
CA PHE A 782 27.18 -44.21 -12.97
C PHE A 782 27.34 -44.67 -11.51
N PRO A 783 28.58 -44.88 -11.02
CA PRO A 783 28.81 -45.29 -9.64
C PRO A 783 28.36 -44.21 -8.65
N GLY A 784 27.45 -44.56 -7.74
CA GLY A 784 26.97 -43.64 -6.71
C GLY A 784 25.90 -42.64 -7.17
N PHE A 785 25.21 -42.89 -8.28
CA PHE A 785 24.03 -42.12 -8.70
C PHE A 785 22.72 -42.86 -8.35
N TYR A 786 21.79 -42.14 -7.73
CA TYR A 786 20.52 -42.69 -7.21
C TYR A 786 19.32 -41.78 -7.46
N PHE A 787 19.51 -40.48 -7.61
CA PHE A 787 18.43 -39.51 -7.66
C PHE A 787 18.81 -38.34 -8.57
N GLY A 788 18.04 -38.13 -9.64
CA GLY A 788 18.30 -37.00 -10.52
C GLY A 788 17.44 -36.95 -11.76
N ARG A 789 17.68 -35.96 -12.62
CA ARG A 789 16.96 -35.78 -13.88
C ARG A 789 17.90 -35.83 -15.08
N PHE A 790 17.63 -36.75 -16.00
CA PHE A 790 18.24 -36.79 -17.33
C PHE A 790 17.47 -35.87 -18.27
N ASP A 791 18.11 -34.83 -18.77
CA ASP A 791 17.57 -34.04 -19.88
C ASP A 791 18.06 -34.67 -21.19
N VAL A 792 17.13 -35.15 -22.00
CA VAL A 792 17.40 -35.89 -23.24
C VAL A 792 16.78 -35.20 -24.44
N ARG A 793 17.45 -35.26 -25.58
CA ARG A 793 16.90 -34.89 -26.89
C ARG A 793 16.64 -36.13 -27.74
N PHE A 794 15.55 -36.08 -28.50
CA PHE A 794 15.08 -37.19 -29.32
C PHE A 794 14.25 -36.65 -30.50
N GLU A 795 14.07 -37.48 -31.51
CA GLU A 795 13.28 -37.16 -32.71
C GLU A 795 11.91 -37.84 -32.67
N ASP A 796 11.90 -39.15 -32.44
CA ASP A 796 10.68 -39.96 -32.40
C ASP A 796 10.33 -40.38 -30.96
N ALA A 797 9.09 -40.08 -30.56
CA ALA A 797 8.55 -40.52 -29.27
C ALA A 797 8.36 -42.04 -29.20
N ALA A 798 8.12 -42.72 -30.32
CA ALA A 798 7.99 -44.17 -30.36
C ALA A 798 9.34 -44.84 -30.08
N GLU A 799 10.43 -44.35 -30.67
CA GLU A 799 11.79 -44.82 -30.38
C GLU A 799 12.18 -44.55 -28.92
N LEU A 800 11.90 -43.33 -28.41
CA LEU A 800 12.14 -43.01 -27.01
C LEU A 800 11.39 -43.98 -26.09
N ARG A 801 10.12 -44.26 -26.37
CA ARG A 801 9.32 -45.25 -25.63
C ARG A 801 9.88 -46.67 -25.74
N GLN A 802 10.75 -46.98 -26.68
CA GLN A 802 11.45 -48.27 -26.75
C GLN A 802 12.83 -48.22 -26.06
N GLY A 803 13.19 -47.09 -25.44
CA GLY A 803 14.50 -46.87 -24.85
C GLY A 803 15.60 -46.67 -25.90
N ARG A 804 15.28 -46.14 -27.09
CA ARG A 804 16.22 -45.90 -28.19
C ARG A 804 16.07 -44.47 -28.73
N GLY A 805 16.97 -44.06 -29.63
CA GLY A 805 16.82 -42.80 -30.38
C GLY A 805 16.90 -41.51 -29.56
N PHE A 806 17.63 -41.52 -28.44
CA PHE A 806 17.83 -40.32 -27.60
C PHE A 806 19.27 -40.11 -27.18
N GLN A 807 19.64 -38.85 -26.97
CA GLN A 807 20.93 -38.45 -26.40
C GLN A 807 20.74 -37.58 -25.16
N ILE A 808 21.54 -37.83 -24.14
CA ILE A 808 21.61 -37.08 -22.88
C ILE A 808 22.40 -35.80 -23.13
N VAL A 809 21.74 -34.66 -22.91
CA VAL A 809 22.37 -33.35 -23.01
C VAL A 809 22.86 -32.84 -21.66
N GLU A 810 22.19 -33.23 -20.58
CA GLU A 810 22.49 -32.83 -19.20
C GLU A 810 21.94 -33.86 -18.20
N LEU A 811 22.67 -34.08 -17.11
CA LEU A 811 22.23 -34.85 -15.95
C LEU A 811 22.34 -33.96 -14.72
N ASN A 812 21.25 -33.82 -13.98
CA ASN A 812 21.17 -32.99 -12.78
C ASN A 812 21.03 -33.88 -11.53
N GLY A 813 21.76 -33.57 -10.45
CA GLY A 813 21.75 -34.34 -9.21
C GLY A 813 20.60 -34.02 -8.25
N ALA A 814 20.90 -33.96 -6.94
CA ALA A 814 19.92 -33.83 -5.86
C ALA A 814 19.05 -32.56 -5.92
N THR A 815 19.52 -31.50 -6.56
CA THR A 815 18.75 -30.25 -6.74
C THR A 815 17.84 -30.24 -7.95
N SER A 816 17.83 -31.33 -8.73
CA SER A 816 16.89 -31.47 -9.82
C SER A 816 15.45 -31.54 -9.28
N GLU A 817 14.58 -30.72 -9.85
CA GLU A 817 13.15 -30.78 -9.60
C GLU A 817 12.45 -31.61 -10.67
N SER A 818 11.40 -32.32 -10.25
CA SER A 818 10.43 -32.94 -11.13
C SER A 818 9.68 -31.86 -11.92
N THR A 819 10.21 -31.48 -13.08
CA THR A 819 9.74 -30.33 -13.86
C THR A 819 8.35 -30.48 -14.49
N ASN A 820 7.73 -31.66 -14.41
CA ASN A 820 6.34 -31.84 -14.84
C ASN A 820 5.34 -31.09 -13.93
N VAL A 821 5.75 -30.68 -12.73
CA VAL A 821 4.94 -29.83 -11.84
C VAL A 821 4.62 -28.45 -12.43
N TYR A 822 5.36 -28.04 -13.47
CA TYR A 822 5.09 -26.81 -14.21
C TYR A 822 4.01 -26.97 -15.29
N ASP A 823 3.37 -28.14 -15.42
CA ASP A 823 2.28 -28.32 -16.37
C ASP A 823 1.12 -27.36 -16.06
N PRO A 824 0.73 -26.47 -17.00
CA PRO A 824 -0.31 -25.48 -16.78
C PRO A 824 -1.71 -26.09 -16.51
N ARG A 825 -1.88 -27.39 -16.78
CA ARG A 825 -3.11 -28.15 -16.54
C ARG A 825 -3.16 -28.78 -15.15
N MET A 826 -2.02 -28.88 -14.46
CA MET A 826 -1.90 -29.56 -13.17
C MET A 826 -2.49 -28.69 -12.05
N ARG A 827 -3.20 -29.32 -11.10
CA ARG A 827 -3.75 -28.62 -9.95
C ARG A 827 -2.65 -28.36 -8.91
N VAL A 828 -2.77 -27.25 -8.17
CA VAL A 828 -1.81 -26.88 -7.11
C VAL A 828 -1.60 -28.01 -6.09
N ALA A 829 -2.66 -28.72 -5.69
CA ALA A 829 -2.56 -29.85 -4.78
C ALA A 829 -1.75 -31.03 -5.37
N GLU A 830 -1.85 -31.28 -6.68
CA GLU A 830 -1.10 -32.33 -7.37
C GLU A 830 0.39 -31.97 -7.45
N VAL A 831 0.69 -30.71 -7.75
CA VAL A 831 2.06 -30.15 -7.72
C VAL A 831 2.72 -30.42 -6.38
N TYR A 832 2.10 -30.01 -5.27
CA TYR A 832 2.68 -30.22 -3.95
C TYR A 832 2.73 -31.70 -3.54
N ARG A 833 1.79 -32.54 -3.98
CA ARG A 833 1.87 -33.99 -3.76
C ARG A 833 3.12 -34.59 -4.41
N ILE A 834 3.47 -34.15 -5.62
CA ILE A 834 4.69 -34.59 -6.32
C ILE A 834 5.93 -34.07 -5.58
N LEU A 835 5.98 -32.78 -5.25
CA LEU A 835 7.10 -32.18 -4.53
C LEU A 835 7.33 -32.83 -3.16
N TYR A 836 6.28 -33.05 -2.38
CA TYR A 836 6.39 -33.73 -1.08
C TYR A 836 6.97 -35.13 -1.23
N ARG A 837 6.47 -35.92 -2.19
CA ARG A 837 6.99 -37.26 -2.45
C ARG A 837 8.45 -37.24 -2.90
N GLN A 838 8.81 -36.30 -3.77
CA GLN A 838 10.19 -36.11 -4.24
C GLN A 838 11.13 -35.86 -3.06
N TRP A 839 10.80 -34.90 -2.19
CA TRP A 839 11.64 -34.53 -1.05
C TRP A 839 11.76 -35.64 -0.01
N ILE A 840 10.67 -36.37 0.27
CA ILE A 840 10.71 -37.55 1.15
C ILE A 840 11.69 -38.59 0.61
N LEU A 841 11.62 -38.91 -0.70
CA LEU A 841 12.51 -39.87 -1.34
C LEU A 841 13.97 -39.40 -1.30
N LEU A 842 14.22 -38.12 -1.56
CA LEU A 842 15.56 -37.54 -1.52
C LEU A 842 16.22 -37.70 -0.15
N PHE A 843 15.49 -37.40 0.93
CA PHE A 843 15.97 -37.57 2.30
C PHE A 843 16.16 -39.05 2.68
N GLN A 844 15.26 -39.94 2.26
CA GLN A 844 15.39 -41.38 2.48
C GLN A 844 16.65 -41.96 1.83
N ILE A 845 16.90 -41.60 0.57
CA ILE A 845 18.07 -42.04 -0.20
C ILE A 845 19.36 -41.48 0.42
N GLY A 846 19.35 -40.19 0.78
CA GLY A 846 20.49 -39.56 1.46
C GLY A 846 20.83 -40.23 2.79
N ASP A 847 19.84 -40.55 3.61
CA ASP A 847 20.03 -41.28 4.87
C ASP A 847 20.54 -42.71 4.67
N ALA A 848 19.99 -43.43 3.70
CA ALA A 848 20.42 -44.78 3.35
C ALA A 848 21.89 -44.80 2.89
N ASN A 849 22.28 -43.87 2.03
CA ASN A 849 23.67 -43.74 1.59
C ASN A 849 24.60 -43.28 2.72
N ARG A 850 24.16 -42.35 3.58
CA ARG A 850 24.92 -41.95 4.77
C ARG A 850 25.20 -43.13 5.69
N LYS A 851 24.18 -43.98 5.95
CA LYS A 851 24.34 -45.21 6.74
C LYS A 851 25.32 -46.21 6.12
N ARG A 852 25.52 -46.14 4.80
CA ARG A 852 26.51 -46.92 4.04
C ARG A 852 27.89 -46.24 3.95
N GLY A 853 28.11 -45.15 4.69
CA GLY A 853 29.40 -44.46 4.77
C GLY A 853 29.59 -43.28 3.80
N ALA A 854 28.54 -42.85 3.08
CA ALA A 854 28.64 -41.65 2.25
C ALA A 854 28.90 -40.39 3.09
N LYS A 855 29.82 -39.54 2.63
CA LYS A 855 30.16 -38.30 3.31
C LYS A 855 29.00 -37.30 3.24
N VAL A 856 28.80 -36.59 4.33
CA VAL A 856 27.78 -35.56 4.49
C VAL A 856 28.48 -34.21 4.54
N THR A 857 28.03 -33.26 3.73
CA THR A 857 28.56 -31.90 3.72
C THR A 857 27.92 -31.10 4.85
N SER A 858 28.74 -30.37 5.61
CA SER A 858 28.23 -29.55 6.72
C SER A 858 27.35 -28.41 6.21
N VAL A 859 26.35 -28.02 7.01
CA VAL A 859 25.45 -26.90 6.66
C VAL A 859 26.23 -25.61 6.43
N PHE A 860 27.27 -25.34 7.22
CA PHE A 860 28.12 -24.16 7.08
C PHE A 860 28.90 -24.15 5.77
N SER A 861 29.43 -25.31 5.33
CA SER A 861 30.09 -25.43 4.02
C SER A 861 29.11 -25.16 2.88
N LEU A 862 27.91 -25.74 2.98
CA LEU A 862 26.86 -25.58 1.98
C LEU A 862 26.40 -24.11 1.85
N VAL A 863 26.22 -23.42 2.98
CA VAL A 863 25.89 -21.99 3.02
C VAL A 863 27.03 -21.14 2.45
N GLY A 864 28.29 -21.48 2.76
CA GLY A 864 29.46 -20.84 2.17
C GLY A 864 29.52 -20.99 0.65
N ASP A 865 29.22 -22.18 0.13
CA ASP A 865 29.17 -22.44 -1.31
C ASP A 865 28.02 -21.72 -2.00
N ILE A 866 26.85 -21.63 -1.37
CA ILE A 866 25.71 -20.82 -1.83
C ILE A 866 26.09 -19.33 -1.85
N GLY A 867 26.74 -18.83 -0.81
CA GLY A 867 27.23 -17.46 -0.74
C GLY A 867 28.22 -17.14 -1.87
N ARG A 868 29.20 -18.03 -2.10
CA ARG A 868 30.18 -17.89 -3.19
C ARG A 868 29.53 -17.93 -4.57
N TYR A 869 28.56 -18.81 -4.78
CA TYR A 869 27.78 -18.86 -6.03
C TYR A 869 26.99 -17.56 -6.27
N LEU A 870 26.29 -17.05 -5.25
CA LEU A 870 25.51 -15.82 -5.36
C LEU A 870 26.40 -14.58 -5.58
N LEU A 871 27.55 -14.48 -4.90
CA LEU A 871 28.53 -13.41 -5.08
C LEU A 871 29.25 -13.48 -6.43
N GLY A 872 29.53 -14.70 -6.93
CA GLY A 872 30.08 -14.93 -8.26
C GLY A 872 29.12 -14.49 -9.38
N ARG A 873 27.81 -14.60 -9.13
CA ARG A 873 26.75 -14.17 -10.06
C ARG A 873 26.75 -12.66 -10.29
N THR A 874 27.09 -11.86 -9.28
CA THR A 874 27.22 -10.39 -9.39
C THR A 874 28.47 -9.90 -10.11
N ARG A 875 29.51 -10.73 -10.21
CA ARG A 875 30.77 -10.38 -10.91
C ARG A 875 30.87 -10.93 -12.32
N SER A 876 30.11 -11.96 -12.66
CA SER A 876 30.02 -12.44 -14.03
C SER A 876 29.04 -11.55 -14.81
N ILE A 877 29.44 -11.09 -15.99
CA ILE A 877 28.60 -10.38 -17.00
C ILE A 877 27.39 -11.25 -17.45
N ILE A 878 27.17 -12.40 -16.83
CA ILE A 878 26.22 -13.46 -17.21
C ILE A 878 24.82 -13.24 -16.59
N SER A 879 24.36 -11.99 -16.50
CA SER A 879 22.97 -11.68 -16.12
C SER A 879 22.11 -11.38 -17.35
N ASP A 880 21.27 -12.38 -17.69
CA ASP A 880 20.11 -12.40 -18.60
C ASP A 880 20.26 -11.97 -20.07
#